data_AF-A0A5D3E0X3-F1
#
_entry.id   AF-A0A5D3E0X3-F1
#
_cell.length_a   1.000
_cell.length_b   1.000
_cell.length_c   1.000
_cell.angle_alpha   90.00
_cell.angle_beta   90.00
_cell.angle_gamma   90.00
#
_symmetry.space_group_name_H-M   'P 1'
#
loop_
_entity.id
_entity.type
_entity.pdbx_description
1 polymer ?
#
loop_
_entity_poly.entity_id
_entity_poly.type
_entity_poly.pdbx_seq_one_letter_code
_entity_poly.pdbx_strand_id
1 'polypeptide(L)'
;MSSVLDYRSHNTESWRETVKSDYFRFFTCQSITKEYLESSNVITKNSSVRVEGRNHLLSNDLSKAITAICSSDILSECEIAIRVVTKAWLDAHGDTTIEVALSKPPVVEGMLEVLLASDDDEILELVISFLAELAVRSEVIRQMILNSDPQLQVFLKLLKSSSLFLKASILLYLSKPQAKQMISVEWLPLVLRVLEFGGQLQTLFSVRCKPHEAAFYLLDQLLKGFDEDRNLENSRHLISLGGLSLLLRRLERGEIEERKNSVSIISCCVQADGSCRNYLAENLNKASLLELIVHESNKNSGRGGLALLVDLLCLSRRTRITKLLDGLKEGWSGLGIMNILSVYLQRALPEEQPLVATMLLQLDFMEDALNCSIFREEAIVTIITALNARISGEKVQDNLARALLILGGRFSCTGEPSTENWLLKLAGFRENSGDSSHSKHLYDDVVLLVSFYLPQVLIDFDLIRSILLVRFSHIGLNIQFCPTANDQYEEEEEVVNWQLKAATVLFNHGHKSLLSSLSTSMTSCVRPSLAKACLITLSWMSRYLFVIRDEKLCLMAPSILVPALIKYLNHDKAVEDQVLASYSLLNLGKYTECKHIFRLFDEEALDHLRNLSLVTWTAEELILIITSGSMHPHTEQENSHTQGSTRK
;
A
#
# COMPACT_ATOMS: atom_id res chain seq x y z
N MET A 1 -40.38 34.58 -5.86
CA MET A 1 -41.73 33.98 -6.04
C MET A 1 -41.57 32.51 -5.68
N SER A 2 -41.78 32.13 -4.41
CA SER A 2 -43.05 31.66 -3.79
C SER A 2 -43.53 30.36 -4.45
N SER A 3 -43.78 29.23 -3.77
CA SER A 3 -44.52 28.98 -2.51
C SER A 3 -44.08 27.63 -1.90
N VAL A 4 -43.87 27.40 -0.59
CA VAL A 4 -44.71 27.56 0.62
C VAL A 4 -45.94 26.64 0.65
N LEU A 5 -45.91 25.66 1.56
CA LEU A 5 -46.99 25.06 2.36
C LEU A 5 -46.26 24.33 3.52
N ASP A 6 -45.91 24.94 4.64
CA ASP A 6 -46.71 25.42 5.77
C ASP A 6 -47.72 24.40 6.35
N TYR A 7 -47.34 23.82 7.49
CA TYR A 7 -48.27 23.41 8.53
C TYR A 7 -47.65 23.78 9.87
N ARG A 8 -48.16 24.88 10.44
CA ARG A 8 -47.85 25.40 11.77
C ARG A 8 -49.12 25.39 12.60
N SER A 9 -49.10 24.73 13.76
CA SER A 9 -49.78 25.23 14.97
C SER A 9 -49.17 24.53 16.18
N HIS A 10 -48.30 25.22 16.91
CA HIS A 10 -48.64 25.89 18.17
C HIS A 10 -48.69 24.92 19.36
N ASN A 11 -47.63 24.95 20.16
CA ASN A 11 -47.78 25.30 21.57
C ASN A 11 -46.52 26.04 22.05
N THR A 12 -46.73 27.32 22.29
CA THR A 12 -45.87 28.22 23.05
C THR A 12 -46.04 27.92 24.54
N GLU A 13 -45.00 27.40 25.18
CA GLU A 13 -44.82 27.54 26.62
C GLU A 13 -43.38 27.96 26.91
N SER A 14 -43.23 29.26 27.19
CA SER A 14 -42.48 29.79 28.32
C SER A 14 -41.32 28.92 28.82
N TRP A 15 -40.10 29.17 28.33
CA TRP A 15 -38.89 28.80 29.06
C TRP A 15 -38.84 29.59 30.36
N ARG A 16 -39.37 29.00 31.44
CA ARG A 16 -39.05 29.42 32.79
C ARG A 16 -37.59 29.11 33.02
N GLU A 17 -36.87 30.09 33.58
CA GLU A 17 -35.68 29.83 34.38
C GLU A 17 -36.05 28.76 35.43
N THR A 18 -35.54 27.56 35.23
CA THR A 18 -35.62 26.49 36.24
C THR A 18 -34.21 26.04 36.53
N VAL A 19 -33.69 26.57 37.64
CA VAL A 19 -32.82 25.92 38.64
C VAL A 19 -31.77 24.98 38.04
N LYS A 20 -30.51 25.43 38.05
CA LYS A 20 -29.32 24.57 37.94
C LYS A 20 -29.53 23.35 38.86
N SER A 21 -29.66 22.18 38.25
CA SER A 21 -29.57 20.92 38.98
C SER A 21 -28.08 20.66 39.20
N ASP A 22 -27.63 20.87 40.44
CA ASP A 22 -26.23 20.72 40.87
C ASP A 22 -25.82 19.24 41.06
N TYR A 23 -26.27 18.32 40.20
CA TYR A 23 -25.91 16.90 40.26
C TYR A 23 -24.81 16.58 39.24
N PHE A 24 -23.62 16.23 39.74
CA PHE A 24 -22.37 16.11 38.98
C PHE A 24 -21.90 14.66 38.69
N ARG A 25 -22.43 13.63 39.36
CA ARG A 25 -21.92 12.25 39.23
C ARG A 25 -22.40 11.54 37.96
N PHE A 26 -21.45 11.02 37.18
CA PHE A 26 -21.70 10.32 35.91
C PHE A 26 -21.32 8.84 35.96
N PHE A 27 -20.37 8.44 36.82
CA PHE A 27 -19.97 7.05 36.99
C PHE A 27 -20.61 6.46 38.25
N THR A 28 -21.22 5.29 38.14
CA THR A 28 -21.75 4.57 39.31
C THR A 28 -20.62 3.91 40.08
N CYS A 29 -20.28 4.46 41.25
CA CYS A 29 -19.38 3.83 42.21
C CYS A 29 -19.96 2.46 42.66
N GLN A 30 -19.50 1.35 42.07
CA GLN A 30 -19.83 0.00 42.55
C GLN A 30 -18.62 -0.61 43.29
N SER A 31 -18.39 -0.19 44.53
CA SER A 31 -17.72 -1.06 45.52
C SER A 31 -17.97 -0.63 46.98
N ILE A 32 -18.86 -1.38 47.63
CA ILE A 32 -18.85 -1.85 49.03
C ILE A 32 -17.98 -1.06 50.01
N THR A 33 -18.61 -0.21 50.82
CA THR A 33 -18.08 0.27 52.11
C THR A 33 -18.94 -0.31 53.23
N LYS A 34 -18.60 -1.51 53.73
CA LYS A 34 -19.18 -1.98 55.00
C LYS A 34 -18.34 -2.88 55.91
N GLU A 35 -17.03 -3.07 55.68
CA GLU A 35 -16.26 -4.02 56.52
C GLU A 35 -14.90 -3.53 57.07
N TYR A 36 -14.60 -2.23 57.06
CA TYR A 36 -13.31 -1.74 57.59
C TYR A 36 -13.38 -0.74 58.74
N LEU A 37 -14.47 -0.70 59.49
CA LEU A 37 -14.53 -0.03 60.79
C LEU A 37 -15.26 -0.89 61.81
N GLU A 38 -14.60 -1.94 62.31
CA GLU A 38 -14.88 -2.50 63.64
C GLU A 38 -13.82 -3.55 64.00
N SER A 39 -12.75 -3.12 64.66
CA SER A 39 -12.07 -3.90 65.70
C SER A 39 -10.83 -3.16 66.17
N SER A 40 -10.96 -2.37 67.24
CA SER A 40 -9.89 -2.09 68.20
C SER A 40 -10.46 -1.35 69.42
N ASN A 41 -11.31 -2.04 70.18
CA ASN A 41 -11.55 -1.68 71.58
C ASN A 41 -10.86 -2.74 72.45
N VAL A 42 -9.59 -2.49 72.81
CA VAL A 42 -8.96 -3.16 73.95
C VAL A 42 -8.33 -2.09 74.83
N ILE A 43 -8.87 -2.01 76.04
CA ILE A 43 -8.39 -1.21 77.16
C ILE A 43 -7.13 -1.88 77.71
N THR A 44 -6.01 -1.17 77.75
CA THR A 44 -4.93 -1.41 78.73
C THR A 44 -4.14 -0.12 79.01
N LYS A 45 -4.17 0.30 80.27
CA LYS A 45 -3.40 1.40 80.86
C LYS A 45 -1.95 0.98 81.10
N ASN A 46 -0.97 1.71 80.55
CA ASN A 46 0.06 2.50 81.28
C ASN A 46 1.42 2.61 80.59
N SER A 47 1.97 3.83 80.75
CA SER A 47 3.37 4.28 80.77
C SER A 47 4.23 4.28 79.49
N SER A 48 4.39 5.50 78.98
CA SER A 48 5.64 6.17 78.56
C SER A 48 6.67 5.38 77.76
N VAL A 49 6.90 5.79 76.51
CA VAL A 49 8.17 6.39 76.04
C VAL A 49 7.86 7.15 74.76
N ARG A 50 8.33 8.40 74.68
CA ARG A 50 8.35 9.19 73.44
C ARG A 50 9.24 8.47 72.44
N VAL A 51 8.63 7.83 71.45
CA VAL A 51 9.31 7.50 70.19
C VAL A 51 8.64 8.38 69.13
N GLU A 52 9.36 9.42 68.77
CA GLU A 52 9.04 10.34 67.68
C GLU A 52 9.25 9.57 66.36
N GLY A 53 8.30 8.68 66.07
CA GLY A 53 8.20 7.99 64.80
C GLY A 53 7.62 8.94 63.77
N ARG A 54 8.42 9.35 62.79
CA ARG A 54 7.94 9.97 61.54
C ARG A 54 7.09 8.95 60.76
N ASN A 55 5.85 8.76 61.20
CA ASN A 55 4.78 8.28 60.34
C ASN A 55 4.10 9.55 59.82
N HIS A 56 4.41 9.95 58.59
CA HIS A 56 3.79 11.10 57.95
C HIS A 56 2.29 10.82 57.79
N LEU A 57 1.46 11.38 58.67
CA LEU A 57 0.01 11.41 58.54
C LEU A 57 -0.34 12.31 57.35
N LEU A 58 -1.22 11.84 56.45
CA LEU A 58 -1.83 12.69 55.42
C LEU A 58 -2.38 13.95 56.08
N SER A 59 -2.07 15.14 55.54
CA SER A 59 -2.63 16.39 56.06
C SER A 59 -4.16 16.32 56.07
N ASN A 60 -4.81 16.87 57.10
CA ASN A 60 -6.26 16.90 57.22
C ASN A 60 -6.94 17.58 56.02
N ASP A 61 -6.25 18.51 55.37
CA ASP A 61 -6.76 19.20 54.18
C ASP A 61 -6.71 18.30 52.94
N LEU A 62 -5.67 17.45 52.82
CA LEU A 62 -5.54 16.48 51.74
C LEU A 62 -6.58 15.37 51.86
N SER A 63 -6.81 14.84 53.06
CA SER A 63 -7.82 13.80 53.27
C SER A 63 -9.25 14.31 52.98
N LYS A 64 -9.56 15.56 53.35
CA LYS A 64 -10.82 16.22 52.99
C LYS A 64 -10.96 16.42 51.48
N ALA A 65 -9.91 16.87 50.80
CA ALA A 65 -9.92 17.05 49.36
C ALA A 65 -10.12 15.72 48.61
N ILE A 66 -9.42 14.65 49.03
CA ILE A 66 -9.64 13.29 48.50
C ILE A 66 -11.10 12.87 48.69
N THR A 67 -11.68 13.10 49.87
CA THR A 67 -13.07 12.75 50.15
C THR A 67 -14.03 13.53 49.26
N ALA A 68 -13.78 14.82 49.04
CA ALA A 68 -14.59 15.65 48.14
C ALA A 68 -14.56 15.12 46.70
N ILE A 69 -13.38 14.80 46.15
CA ILE A 69 -13.27 14.22 44.79
C ILE A 69 -14.02 12.88 44.69
N CYS A 70 -13.94 12.04 45.72
CA CYS A 70 -14.57 10.71 45.71
C CYS A 70 -16.08 10.74 45.95
N SER A 71 -16.63 11.74 46.66
CA SER A 71 -18.01 11.67 47.17
C SER A 71 -18.86 12.94 47.10
N SER A 72 -18.30 14.11 46.75
CA SER A 72 -19.11 15.33 46.58
C SER A 72 -19.87 15.31 45.25
N ASP A 73 -21.12 15.78 45.28
CA ASP A 73 -21.95 16.03 44.10
C ASP A 73 -21.81 17.50 43.61
N ILE A 74 -21.06 18.33 44.32
CA ILE A 74 -20.91 19.75 44.01
C ILE A 74 -19.62 19.96 43.22
N LEU A 75 -19.75 20.29 41.92
CA LEU A 75 -18.62 20.48 41.01
C LEU A 75 -17.57 21.46 41.58
N SER A 76 -17.99 22.62 42.09
CA SER A 76 -17.06 23.63 42.60
C SER A 76 -16.23 23.15 43.80
N GLU A 77 -16.78 22.24 44.62
CA GLU A 77 -16.03 21.62 45.72
C GLU A 77 -14.95 20.66 45.18
N CYS A 78 -15.32 19.87 44.17
CA CYS A 78 -14.38 19.00 43.46
C CYS A 78 -13.26 19.81 42.80
N GLU A 79 -13.56 20.93 42.14
CA GLU A 79 -12.57 21.81 41.50
C GLU A 79 -11.57 22.39 42.52
N ILE A 80 -12.05 22.86 43.67
CA ILE A 80 -11.18 23.32 44.77
C ILE A 80 -10.33 22.15 45.30
N ALA A 81 -10.93 20.97 45.46
CA ALA A 81 -10.23 19.79 45.92
C ALA A 81 -9.13 19.34 44.95
N ILE A 82 -9.34 19.44 43.62
CA ILE A 82 -8.29 19.21 42.61
C ILE A 82 -7.10 20.12 42.87
N ARG A 83 -7.30 21.43 43.05
CA ARG A 83 -6.20 22.37 43.32
C ARG A 83 -5.40 21.96 44.56
N VAL A 84 -6.08 21.54 45.63
CA VAL A 84 -5.43 21.08 46.88
C VAL A 84 -4.64 19.79 46.66
N VAL A 85 -5.24 18.79 46.00
CA VAL A 85 -4.59 17.50 45.73
C VAL A 85 -3.38 17.66 44.82
N THR A 86 -3.51 18.44 43.74
CA THR A 86 -2.43 18.66 42.80
C THR A 86 -1.27 19.44 43.44
N LYS A 87 -1.58 20.45 44.27
CA LYS A 87 -0.55 21.15 45.04
C LYS A 87 0.19 20.19 45.99
N ALA A 88 -0.56 19.39 46.75
CA ALA A 88 0.04 18.42 47.65
C ALA A 88 0.92 17.40 46.92
N TRP A 89 0.54 16.97 45.72
CA TRP A 89 1.35 16.10 44.87
C TRP A 89 2.67 16.74 44.43
N LEU A 90 2.63 18.00 43.99
CA LEU A 90 3.83 18.71 43.57
C LEU A 90 4.80 18.97 44.74
N ASP A 91 4.26 19.23 45.93
CA ASP A 91 5.03 19.42 47.17
C ASP A 91 5.55 18.10 47.76
N ALA A 92 4.96 16.96 47.42
CA ALA A 92 5.26 15.64 48.00
C ALA A 92 6.63 15.07 47.61
N HIS A 93 7.25 15.54 46.51
CA HIS A 93 8.56 15.10 46.02
C HIS A 93 8.78 13.55 45.98
N GLY A 94 7.73 12.78 45.67
CA GLY A 94 7.79 11.31 45.60
C GLY A 94 7.42 10.58 46.89
N ASP A 95 6.65 11.21 47.79
CA ASP A 95 6.07 10.54 48.96
C ASP A 95 5.12 9.41 48.55
N THR A 96 5.50 8.17 48.88
CA THR A 96 4.77 6.95 48.56
C THR A 96 3.41 6.87 49.25
N THR A 97 3.23 7.52 50.40
CA THR A 97 1.95 7.51 51.13
C THR A 97 0.90 8.35 50.41
N ILE A 98 1.30 9.49 49.86
CA ILE A 98 0.45 10.38 49.05
C ILE A 98 0.12 9.69 47.72
N GLU A 99 1.11 9.07 47.07
CA GLU A 99 0.90 8.32 45.83
C GLU A 99 -0.12 7.19 45.98
N VAL A 100 0.02 6.35 47.02
CA VAL A 100 -0.92 5.25 47.29
C VAL A 100 -2.33 5.78 47.60
N ALA A 101 -2.44 6.91 48.31
CA ALA A 101 -3.75 7.50 48.63
C ALA A 101 -4.46 8.03 47.37
N LEU A 102 -3.73 8.67 46.46
CA LEU A 102 -4.27 9.29 45.25
C LEU A 102 -4.43 8.32 44.07
N SER A 103 -3.78 7.16 44.12
CA SER A 103 -3.91 6.10 43.10
C SER A 103 -5.13 5.19 43.29
N LYS A 104 -6.02 5.50 44.25
CA LYS A 104 -7.21 4.68 44.53
C LYS A 104 -8.27 4.86 43.43
N PRO A 105 -9.00 3.79 43.04
CA PRO A 105 -10.00 3.86 41.96
C PRO A 105 -11.03 4.99 42.10
N PRO A 106 -11.64 5.25 43.29
CA PRO A 106 -12.62 6.33 43.43
C PRO A 106 -12.06 7.73 43.19
N VAL A 107 -10.75 7.92 43.40
CA VAL A 107 -10.07 9.20 43.14
C VAL A 107 -9.91 9.39 41.63
N VAL A 108 -9.47 8.35 40.92
CA VAL A 108 -9.31 8.37 39.46
C VAL A 108 -10.66 8.57 38.78
N GLU A 109 -11.70 7.85 39.22
CA GLU A 109 -13.07 8.02 38.73
C GLU A 109 -13.58 9.46 38.96
N GLY A 110 -13.46 9.98 40.19
CA GLY A 110 -13.86 11.35 40.49
C GLY A 110 -13.11 12.40 39.65
N MET A 111 -11.82 12.18 39.37
CA MET A 111 -11.05 13.03 38.47
C MET A 111 -11.55 12.97 37.02
N LEU A 112 -11.94 11.80 36.52
CA LEU A 112 -12.54 11.68 35.18
C LEU A 112 -13.90 12.38 35.10
N GLU A 113 -14.71 12.36 36.16
CA GLU A 113 -15.96 13.13 36.21
C GLU A 113 -15.70 14.63 36.14
N VAL A 114 -14.65 15.11 36.84
CA VAL A 114 -14.26 16.52 36.76
C VAL A 114 -13.87 16.88 35.33
N LEU A 115 -13.12 16.01 34.63
CA LEU A 115 -12.81 16.22 33.21
C LEU A 115 -14.06 16.28 32.32
N LEU A 116 -15.06 15.45 32.63
CA LEU A 116 -16.30 15.39 31.87
C LEU A 116 -17.18 16.63 32.10
N ALA A 117 -17.27 17.15 33.33
CA ALA A 117 -18.24 18.20 33.67
C ALA A 117 -17.67 19.62 33.78
N SER A 118 -16.40 19.80 34.14
CA SER A 118 -15.82 21.14 34.28
C SER A 118 -15.55 21.78 32.92
N ASP A 119 -15.72 23.10 32.85
CA ASP A 119 -15.36 23.95 31.71
C ASP A 119 -14.19 24.91 32.06
N ASP A 120 -13.59 24.76 33.26
CA ASP A 120 -12.42 25.54 33.67
C ASP A 120 -11.14 24.89 33.12
N ASP A 121 -10.54 25.51 32.10
CA ASP A 121 -9.31 25.05 31.45
C ASP A 121 -8.15 24.83 32.43
N GLU A 122 -8.05 25.63 33.50
CA GLU A 122 -7.00 25.46 34.50
C GLU A 122 -7.22 24.17 35.28
N ILE A 123 -8.45 23.90 35.72
CA ILE A 123 -8.79 22.66 36.42
C ILE A 123 -8.58 21.46 35.51
N LEU A 124 -9.09 21.51 34.28
CA LEU A 124 -8.93 20.43 33.31
C LEU A 124 -7.46 20.13 33.05
N GLU A 125 -6.62 21.16 32.89
CA GLU A 125 -5.18 20.98 32.72
C GLU A 125 -4.50 20.33 33.94
N LEU A 126 -4.87 20.74 35.16
CA LEU A 126 -4.33 20.15 36.40
C LEU A 126 -4.70 18.65 36.49
N VAL A 127 -5.95 18.30 36.18
CA VAL A 127 -6.40 16.90 36.19
C VAL A 127 -5.72 16.09 35.10
N ILE A 128 -5.64 16.60 33.85
CA ILE A 128 -4.94 15.94 32.76
C ILE A 128 -3.48 15.68 33.14
N SER A 129 -2.80 16.68 33.70
CA SER A 129 -1.40 16.59 34.09
C SER A 129 -1.19 15.57 35.21
N PHE A 130 -2.10 15.55 36.19
CA PHE A 130 -2.05 14.64 37.31
C PHE A 130 -2.31 13.19 36.90
N LEU A 131 -3.34 12.94 36.09
CA LEU A 131 -3.61 11.60 35.57
C LEU A 131 -2.49 11.11 34.65
N ALA A 132 -1.83 12.00 33.90
CA ALA A 132 -0.68 11.61 33.08
C ALA A 132 0.51 11.13 33.93
N GLU A 133 0.78 11.80 35.06
CA GLU A 133 1.78 11.37 36.04
C GLU A 133 1.48 9.97 36.59
N LEU A 134 0.23 9.73 36.99
CA LEU A 134 -0.18 8.44 37.53
C LEU A 134 -0.15 7.33 36.47
N ALA A 135 -0.62 7.62 35.26
CA ALA A 135 -0.61 6.68 34.14
C ALA A 135 0.81 6.26 33.77
N VAL A 136 1.80 7.16 33.81
CA VAL A 136 3.20 6.79 33.54
C VAL A 136 3.73 5.80 34.59
N ARG A 137 3.34 5.94 35.86
CA ARG A 137 3.86 5.12 36.98
C ARG A 137 3.18 3.77 37.14
N SER A 138 1.92 3.62 36.74
CA SER A 138 1.14 2.41 37.01
C SER A 138 0.27 1.97 35.85
N GLU A 139 0.52 0.75 35.35
CA GLU A 139 -0.33 0.11 34.34
C GLU A 139 -1.75 -0.13 34.88
N VAL A 140 -1.91 -0.40 36.18
CA VAL A 140 -3.24 -0.57 36.79
C VAL A 140 -4.06 0.71 36.68
N ILE A 141 -3.43 1.88 36.83
CA ILE A 141 -4.12 3.18 36.70
C ILE A 141 -4.52 3.44 35.25
N ARG A 142 -3.70 3.05 34.26
CA ARG A 142 -4.09 3.14 32.84
C ARG A 142 -5.35 2.35 32.57
N GLN A 143 -5.40 1.11 33.07
CA GLN A 143 -6.58 0.26 32.93
C GLN A 143 -7.78 0.84 33.69
N MET A 144 -7.59 1.41 34.88
CA MET A 144 -8.67 2.12 35.59
C MET A 144 -9.25 3.25 34.73
N ILE A 145 -8.39 4.12 34.16
CA ILE A 145 -8.84 5.22 33.31
C ILE A 145 -9.70 4.72 32.14
N LEU A 146 -9.22 3.67 31.44
CA LEU A 146 -9.94 3.09 30.31
C LEU A 146 -11.23 2.35 30.71
N ASN A 147 -11.26 1.70 31.87
CA ASN A 147 -12.42 0.97 32.36
C ASN A 147 -13.52 1.91 32.87
N SER A 148 -13.14 3.04 33.47
CA SER A 148 -14.07 4.07 33.92
C SER A 148 -14.69 4.81 32.73
N ASP A 149 -13.97 4.97 31.61
CA ASP A 149 -14.49 5.60 30.38
C ASP A 149 -14.41 4.65 29.16
N PRO A 150 -15.25 3.59 29.11
CA PRO A 150 -15.12 2.54 28.11
C PRO A 150 -15.42 3.02 26.68
N GLN A 151 -16.19 4.09 26.53
CA GLN A 151 -16.50 4.73 25.24
C GLN A 151 -15.65 5.98 24.97
N LEU A 152 -14.70 6.29 25.86
CA LEU A 152 -13.77 7.42 25.73
C LEU A 152 -14.50 8.78 25.55
N GLN A 153 -15.66 8.96 26.20
CA GLN A 153 -16.48 10.17 26.10
C GLN A 153 -15.77 11.40 26.68
N VAL A 154 -15.02 11.21 27.77
CA VAL A 154 -14.19 12.26 28.37
C VAL A 154 -13.18 12.74 27.34
N PHE A 155 -12.52 11.81 26.65
CA PHE A 155 -11.51 12.13 25.66
C PHE A 155 -12.09 12.74 24.38
N LEU A 156 -13.28 12.32 23.94
CA LEU A 156 -13.98 12.97 22.83
C LEU A 156 -14.29 14.44 23.16
N LYS A 157 -14.76 14.74 24.38
CA LYS A 157 -14.97 16.13 24.84
C LYS A 157 -13.63 16.90 24.83
N LEU A 158 -12.60 16.36 25.45
CA LEU A 158 -11.32 17.05 25.61
C LEU A 158 -10.61 17.29 24.28
N LEU A 159 -10.67 16.35 23.32
CA LEU A 159 -10.07 16.53 22.00
C LEU A 159 -10.83 17.54 21.13
N LYS A 160 -12.11 17.78 21.40
CA LYS A 160 -12.89 18.86 20.78
C LYS A 160 -12.51 20.25 21.33
N SER A 161 -11.90 20.33 22.51
CA SER A 161 -11.44 21.60 23.09
C SER A 161 -10.44 22.35 22.18
N SER A 162 -10.41 23.67 22.27
CA SER A 162 -9.49 24.51 21.49
C SER A 162 -8.09 24.57 22.10
N SER A 163 -7.99 24.60 23.43
CA SER A 163 -6.77 24.84 24.21
C SER A 163 -6.06 23.56 24.67
N LEU A 164 -6.82 22.54 25.09
CA LEU A 164 -6.27 21.39 25.82
C LEU A 164 -6.11 20.12 24.98
N PHE A 165 -6.60 20.09 23.74
CA PHE A 165 -6.62 18.87 22.91
C PHE A 165 -5.24 18.21 22.75
N LEU A 166 -4.15 18.98 22.67
CA LEU A 166 -2.78 18.43 22.60
C LEU A 166 -2.40 17.70 23.89
N LYS A 167 -2.68 18.30 25.04
CA LYS A 167 -2.41 17.73 26.37
C LYS A 167 -3.29 16.50 26.64
N ALA A 168 -4.57 16.59 26.30
CA ALA A 168 -5.51 15.48 26.41
C ALA A 168 -5.10 14.29 25.52
N SER A 169 -4.59 14.54 24.32
CA SER A 169 -4.10 13.48 23.43
C SER A 169 -2.93 12.69 24.04
N ILE A 170 -2.07 13.36 24.82
CA ILE A 170 -0.96 12.72 25.52
C ILE A 170 -1.49 11.82 26.64
N LEU A 171 -2.43 12.29 27.46
CA LEU A 171 -3.05 11.44 28.48
C LEU A 171 -3.70 10.21 27.85
N LEU A 172 -4.46 10.40 26.77
CA LEU A 172 -5.08 9.29 26.03
C LEU A 172 -4.02 8.29 25.53
N TYR A 173 -2.93 8.79 24.94
CA TYR A 173 -1.82 7.96 24.49
C TYR A 173 -1.14 7.17 25.63
N LEU A 174 -0.98 7.79 26.80
CA LEU A 174 -0.41 7.14 27.98
C LEU A 174 -1.34 6.05 28.53
N SER A 175 -2.65 6.23 28.42
CA SER A 175 -3.64 5.20 28.77
C SER A 175 -3.67 4.04 27.79
N LYS A 176 -3.17 4.19 26.57
CA LYS A 176 -3.08 3.14 25.53
C LYS A 176 -4.44 2.50 25.18
N PRO A 177 -5.44 3.28 24.73
CA PRO A 177 -6.74 2.74 24.32
C PRO A 177 -6.59 1.77 23.14
N GLN A 178 -7.43 0.75 23.13
CA GLN A 178 -7.52 -0.17 22.00
C GLN A 178 -8.54 0.33 20.97
N ALA A 179 -8.37 -0.06 19.71
CA ALA A 179 -9.29 0.28 18.62
C ALA A 179 -10.77 0.02 18.96
N LYS A 180 -11.08 -1.07 19.67
CA LYS A 180 -12.45 -1.43 20.09
C LYS A 180 -13.15 -0.36 20.94
N GLN A 181 -12.41 0.54 21.57
CA GLN A 181 -12.94 1.66 22.35
C GLN A 181 -13.15 2.92 21.50
N MET A 182 -12.55 3.00 20.31
CA MET A 182 -12.56 4.15 19.41
C MET A 182 -13.50 3.97 18.21
N ILE A 183 -14.76 3.60 18.47
CA ILE A 183 -15.73 3.23 17.41
C ILE A 183 -16.29 4.47 16.67
N SER A 184 -16.38 5.61 17.36
CA SER A 184 -16.96 6.85 16.82
C SER A 184 -16.23 7.33 15.55
N VAL A 185 -16.98 7.79 14.56
CA VAL A 185 -16.42 8.38 13.32
C VAL A 185 -15.66 9.68 13.55
N GLU A 186 -15.83 10.30 14.73
CA GLU A 186 -15.18 11.56 15.10
C GLU A 186 -13.69 11.41 15.41
N TRP A 187 -13.21 10.18 15.67
CA TRP A 187 -11.82 9.95 16.09
C TRP A 187 -10.81 10.36 15.02
N LEU A 188 -11.03 10.01 13.75
CA LEU A 188 -10.08 10.34 12.67
C LEU A 188 -9.88 11.87 12.51
N PRO A 189 -10.94 12.70 12.37
CA PRO A 189 -10.78 14.15 12.33
C PRO A 189 -10.04 14.73 13.55
N LEU A 190 -10.36 14.25 14.76
CA LEU A 190 -9.72 14.72 15.99
C LEU A 190 -8.24 14.36 16.05
N VAL A 191 -7.88 13.14 15.63
CA VAL A 191 -6.49 12.68 15.60
C VAL A 191 -5.69 13.39 14.51
N LEU A 192 -6.28 13.64 13.33
CA LEU A 192 -5.63 14.43 12.28
C LEU A 192 -5.37 15.87 12.72
N ARG A 193 -6.26 16.46 13.51
CA ARG A 193 -6.02 17.76 14.15
C ARG A 193 -4.82 17.71 15.10
N VAL A 194 -4.67 16.65 15.90
CA VAL A 194 -3.47 16.46 16.73
C VAL A 194 -2.23 16.30 15.86
N LEU A 195 -2.28 15.55 14.75
CA LEU A 195 -1.16 15.40 13.81
C LEU A 195 -0.74 16.73 13.17
N GLU A 196 -1.69 17.63 12.91
CA GLU A 196 -1.41 18.92 12.29
C GLU A 196 -0.69 19.89 13.23
N PHE A 197 -1.11 19.95 14.50
CA PHE A 197 -0.61 20.94 15.47
C PHE A 197 0.35 20.36 16.53
N GLY A 198 0.55 19.05 16.53
CA GLY A 198 1.21 18.30 17.61
C GLY A 198 2.73 18.24 17.59
N GLY A 199 3.39 19.12 16.84
CA GLY A 199 4.85 19.07 16.66
C GLY A 199 5.67 19.59 17.84
N GLN A 200 5.04 20.34 18.75
CA GLN A 200 5.73 20.93 19.90
C GLN A 200 5.62 20.04 21.14
N LEU A 201 6.74 19.90 21.85
CA LEU A 201 6.80 19.18 23.13
C LEU A 201 5.86 19.82 24.14
N GLN A 202 4.94 19.02 24.71
CA GLN A 202 4.08 19.45 25.80
C GLN A 202 4.61 18.94 27.13
N THR A 203 4.32 19.69 28.19
CA THR A 203 4.70 19.34 29.57
C THR A 203 3.44 19.18 30.41
N LEU A 204 3.34 18.04 31.09
CA LEU A 204 2.27 17.65 32.01
C LEU A 204 2.96 17.28 33.33
N PHE A 205 3.19 18.27 34.19
CA PHE A 205 4.12 18.17 35.32
C PHE A 205 5.51 17.66 34.90
N SER A 206 5.93 16.48 35.36
CA SER A 206 7.21 15.86 34.97
C SER A 206 7.14 15.11 33.65
N VAL A 207 5.95 14.79 33.15
CA VAL A 207 5.76 14.10 31.87
C VAL A 207 6.01 15.06 30.72
N ARG A 208 6.94 14.68 29.82
CA ARG A 208 7.24 15.41 28.59
C ARG A 208 7.00 14.52 27.39
N CYS A 209 6.09 14.92 26.51
CA CYS A 209 5.71 14.13 25.36
C CYS A 209 5.33 15.03 24.18
N LYS A 210 5.71 14.63 22.96
CA LYS A 210 5.23 15.29 21.74
C LYS A 210 3.87 14.71 21.35
N PRO A 211 2.81 15.51 21.16
CA PRO A 211 1.51 15.01 20.75
C PRO A 211 1.51 14.20 19.43
N HIS A 212 2.50 14.35 18.55
CA HIS A 212 2.66 13.45 17.40
C HIS A 212 2.78 11.96 17.79
N GLU A 213 3.42 11.63 18.93
CA GLU A 213 3.49 10.26 19.43
C GLU A 213 2.08 9.71 19.68
N ALA A 214 1.21 10.54 20.24
CA ALA A 214 -0.20 10.23 20.42
C ALA A 214 -0.91 10.08 19.08
N ALA A 215 -0.72 11.03 18.16
CA ALA A 215 -1.37 11.00 16.85
C ALA A 215 -1.04 9.73 16.08
N PHE A 216 0.24 9.35 15.97
CA PHE A 216 0.63 8.14 15.24
C PHE A 216 0.14 6.86 15.91
N TYR A 217 0.17 6.78 17.24
CA TYR A 217 -0.39 5.63 17.95
C TYR A 217 -1.90 5.48 17.72
N LEU A 218 -2.64 6.58 17.82
CA LEU A 218 -4.09 6.57 17.62
C LEU A 218 -4.46 6.26 16.16
N LEU A 219 -3.73 6.81 15.18
CA LEU A 219 -3.89 6.44 13.78
C LEU A 219 -3.59 4.95 13.55
N ASP A 220 -2.56 4.40 14.18
CA ASP A 220 -2.25 2.98 14.07
C ASP A 220 -3.40 2.11 14.60
N GLN A 221 -3.95 2.45 15.76
CA GLN A 221 -5.14 1.77 16.30
C GLN A 221 -6.35 1.90 15.36
N LEU A 222 -6.62 3.10 14.83
CA LEU A 222 -7.78 3.35 13.97
C LEU A 222 -7.67 2.65 12.61
N LEU A 223 -6.47 2.47 12.07
CA LEU A 223 -6.27 1.93 10.72
C LEU A 223 -5.84 0.46 10.69
N LYS A 224 -5.44 -0.11 11.83
CA LYS A 224 -4.95 -1.51 11.89
C LYS A 224 -5.52 -2.31 13.06
N GLY A 225 -6.24 -1.68 13.98
CA GLY A 225 -6.73 -2.33 15.20
C GLY A 225 -8.14 -2.93 15.08
N PHE A 226 -8.87 -2.69 13.99
CA PHE A 226 -10.17 -3.32 13.70
C PHE A 226 -10.02 -4.52 12.76
N ASP A 227 -11.15 -5.06 12.30
CA ASP A 227 -11.21 -5.97 11.16
C ASP A 227 -10.81 -5.29 9.85
N GLU A 228 -10.53 -6.10 8.83
CA GLU A 228 -10.02 -5.63 7.53
C GLU A 228 -10.97 -4.60 6.87
N ASP A 229 -12.28 -4.87 6.86
CA ASP A 229 -13.25 -3.97 6.22
C ASP A 229 -13.29 -2.61 6.90
N ARG A 230 -13.35 -2.58 8.24
CA ARG A 230 -13.36 -1.33 9.00
C ARG A 230 -12.04 -0.57 8.89
N ASN A 231 -10.90 -1.26 8.85
CA ASN A 231 -9.59 -0.65 8.64
C ASN A 231 -9.50 0.02 7.25
N LEU A 232 -10.03 -0.62 6.21
CA LEU A 232 -10.09 -0.04 4.86
C LEU A 232 -11.04 1.16 4.82
N GLU A 233 -12.20 1.10 5.47
CA GLU A 233 -13.14 2.22 5.57
C GLU A 233 -12.50 3.44 6.26
N ASN A 234 -11.84 3.22 7.39
CA ASN A 234 -11.14 4.27 8.13
C ASN A 234 -10.00 4.89 7.29
N SER A 235 -9.28 4.06 6.53
CA SER A 235 -8.22 4.54 5.63
C SER A 235 -8.79 5.41 4.50
N ARG A 236 -9.92 5.04 3.89
CA ARG A 236 -10.62 5.88 2.89
C ARG A 236 -11.12 7.18 3.50
N HIS A 237 -11.64 7.14 4.72
CA HIS A 237 -12.07 8.34 5.43
C HIS A 237 -10.89 9.28 5.68
N LEU A 238 -9.73 8.76 6.12
CA LEU A 238 -8.50 9.57 6.27
C LEU A 238 -8.11 10.27 4.96
N ILE A 239 -8.17 9.57 3.83
CA ILE A 239 -7.91 10.15 2.50
C ILE A 239 -8.89 11.30 2.21
N SER A 240 -10.19 11.08 2.43
CA SER A 240 -11.23 12.10 2.17
C SER A 240 -11.10 13.35 3.05
N LEU A 241 -10.53 13.21 4.24
CA LEU A 241 -10.22 14.32 5.16
C LEU A 241 -8.93 15.08 4.78
N GLY A 242 -8.25 14.69 3.71
CA GLY A 242 -6.97 15.30 3.29
C GLY A 242 -5.77 14.84 4.13
N GLY A 243 -5.89 13.75 4.89
CA GLY A 243 -4.86 13.27 5.81
C GLY A 243 -3.53 12.93 5.12
N LEU A 244 -3.55 12.53 3.84
CA LEU A 244 -2.33 12.30 3.05
C LEU A 244 -1.43 13.54 2.98
N SER A 245 -1.99 14.74 2.91
CA SER A 245 -1.21 15.99 2.86
C SER A 245 -0.42 16.23 4.16
N LEU A 246 -1.02 15.91 5.31
CA LEU A 246 -0.40 16.00 6.62
C LEU A 246 0.70 14.96 6.78
N LEU A 247 0.44 13.72 6.35
CA LEU A 247 1.41 12.62 6.39
C LEU A 247 2.63 12.90 5.49
N LEU A 248 2.42 13.45 4.28
CA LEU A 248 3.53 13.85 3.40
C LEU A 248 4.38 14.98 4.01
N ARG A 249 3.74 15.95 4.69
CA ARG A 249 4.46 16.99 5.43
C ARG A 249 5.29 16.40 6.58
N ARG A 250 4.78 15.37 7.27
CA ARG A 250 5.54 14.65 8.30
C ARG A 250 6.66 13.80 7.71
N LEU A 251 6.46 13.18 6.55
CA LEU A 251 7.52 12.47 5.84
C LEU A 251 8.69 13.40 5.46
N GLU A 252 8.39 14.64 5.07
CA GLU A 252 9.41 15.64 4.73
C GLU A 252 10.14 16.18 5.98
N ARG A 253 9.39 16.59 7.01
CA ARG A 253 9.94 17.40 8.13
C ARG A 253 10.10 16.63 9.44
N GLY A 254 9.62 15.39 9.50
CA GLY A 254 9.62 14.58 10.71
C GLY A 254 10.95 13.96 11.04
N GLU A 255 11.06 13.56 12.31
CA GLU A 255 12.14 12.67 12.76
C GLU A 255 11.96 11.29 12.13
N ILE A 256 13.03 10.49 12.08
CA ILE A 256 13.03 9.21 11.35
C ILE A 256 11.86 8.29 11.75
N GLU A 257 11.51 8.20 13.04
CA GLU A 257 10.38 7.36 13.48
C GLU A 257 9.02 7.93 13.04
N GLU A 258 8.84 9.25 13.06
CA GLU A 258 7.63 9.88 12.50
C GLU A 258 7.53 9.66 10.98
N ARG A 259 8.66 9.69 10.26
CA ARG A 259 8.70 9.39 8.82
C ARG A 259 8.30 7.94 8.54
N LYS A 260 8.82 6.98 9.31
CA LYS A 260 8.42 5.56 9.20
C LYS A 260 6.94 5.36 9.47
N ASN A 261 6.43 5.97 10.55
CA ASN A 261 5.01 5.90 10.89
C ASN A 261 4.16 6.53 9.77
N SER A 262 4.57 7.67 9.24
CA SER A 262 3.90 8.33 8.11
C SER A 262 3.81 7.40 6.89
N VAL A 263 4.92 6.76 6.52
CA VAL A 263 4.94 5.81 5.40
C VAL A 263 4.04 4.61 5.68
N SER A 264 4.06 4.07 6.89
CA SER A 264 3.18 2.96 7.26
C SER A 264 1.69 3.30 7.11
N ILE A 265 1.28 4.50 7.53
CA ILE A 265 -0.09 4.99 7.39
C ILE A 265 -0.44 5.27 5.93
N ILE A 266 0.50 5.83 5.15
CA ILE A 266 0.32 6.04 3.70
C ILE A 266 0.12 4.68 2.99
N SER A 267 0.85 3.64 3.37
CA SER A 267 0.65 2.30 2.80
C SER A 267 -0.76 1.75 3.06
N CYS A 268 -1.33 1.95 4.26
CA CYS A 268 -2.74 1.61 4.54
C CYS A 268 -3.70 2.36 3.59
N CYS A 269 -3.42 3.64 3.32
CA CYS A 269 -4.22 4.44 2.40
C CYS A 269 -4.15 3.91 0.96
N VAL A 270 -2.96 3.54 0.48
CA VAL A 270 -2.75 2.96 -0.85
C VAL A 270 -3.48 1.62 -1.00
N GLN A 271 -3.50 0.80 0.06
CA GLN A 271 -4.24 -0.47 0.07
C GLN A 271 -5.76 -0.24 0.03
N ALA A 272 -6.27 0.77 0.74
CA ALA A 272 -7.69 1.04 0.82
C ALA A 272 -8.27 1.74 -0.42
N ASP A 273 -7.49 2.63 -1.03
CA ASP A 273 -7.82 3.31 -2.28
C ASP A 273 -6.54 3.57 -3.09
N GLY A 274 -6.28 2.68 -4.04
CA GLY A 274 -5.10 2.76 -4.88
C GLY A 274 -5.04 3.97 -5.81
N SER A 275 -6.14 4.71 -6.01
CA SER A 275 -6.17 5.93 -6.82
C SER A 275 -5.32 7.05 -6.21
N CYS A 276 -5.09 7.01 -4.89
CA CYS A 276 -4.28 8.00 -4.17
C CYS A 276 -2.80 8.01 -4.58
N ARG A 277 -2.29 6.96 -5.24
CA ARG A 277 -0.93 6.92 -5.79
C ARG A 277 -0.62 8.10 -6.69
N ASN A 278 -1.59 8.58 -7.45
CA ASN A 278 -1.41 9.76 -8.32
C ASN A 278 -1.09 11.02 -7.52
N TYR A 279 -1.86 11.27 -6.47
CA TYR A 279 -1.62 12.38 -5.55
C TYR A 279 -0.26 12.24 -4.86
N LEU A 280 0.10 11.03 -4.42
CA LEU A 280 1.39 10.75 -3.78
C LEU A 280 2.56 11.00 -4.73
N ALA A 281 2.52 10.50 -5.97
CA ALA A 281 3.60 10.67 -6.94
C ALA A 281 3.89 12.17 -7.23
N GLU A 282 2.84 12.98 -7.32
CA GLU A 282 2.92 14.42 -7.56
C GLU A 282 3.47 15.18 -6.34
N ASN A 283 3.03 14.84 -5.12
CA ASN A 283 3.28 15.65 -3.91
C ASN A 283 4.38 15.11 -2.98
N LEU A 284 4.83 13.87 -3.16
CA LEU A 284 5.83 13.27 -2.29
C LEU A 284 7.21 13.94 -2.47
N ASN A 285 7.86 14.30 -1.35
CA ASN A 285 9.24 14.79 -1.33
C ASN A 285 10.20 13.61 -1.57
N LYS A 286 10.79 13.56 -2.76
CA LYS A 286 11.64 12.45 -3.22
C LYS A 286 12.90 12.30 -2.35
N ALA A 287 13.57 13.41 -2.03
CA ALA A 287 14.78 13.41 -1.21
C ALA A 287 14.55 12.83 0.20
N SER A 288 13.44 13.18 0.83
CA SER A 288 13.09 12.70 2.19
C SER A 288 12.76 11.21 2.21
N LEU A 289 12.12 10.71 1.15
CA LEU A 289 11.87 9.27 0.97
C LEU A 289 13.20 8.51 0.74
N LEU A 290 14.10 9.05 -0.08
CA LEU A 290 15.41 8.44 -0.31
C LEU A 290 16.26 8.39 0.95
N GLU A 291 16.28 9.47 1.74
CA GLU A 291 16.96 9.50 3.04
C GLU A 291 16.42 8.40 3.97
N LEU A 292 15.09 8.23 4.00
CA LEU A 292 14.46 7.15 4.76
C LEU A 292 14.91 5.77 4.25
N ILE A 293 14.86 5.51 2.94
CA ILE A 293 15.28 4.22 2.33
C ILE A 293 16.74 3.91 2.66
N VAL A 294 17.63 4.90 2.58
CA VAL A 294 19.04 4.75 2.96
C VAL A 294 19.18 4.39 4.44
N HIS A 295 18.43 5.05 5.32
CA HIS A 295 18.42 4.72 6.75
C HIS A 295 17.86 3.31 7.03
N GLU A 296 16.77 2.92 6.35
CA GLU A 296 16.17 1.58 6.42
C GLU A 296 17.14 0.50 5.90
N SER A 297 17.97 0.78 4.89
CA SER A 297 18.94 -0.19 4.36
C SER A 297 20.00 -0.64 5.37
N ASN A 298 20.25 0.18 6.40
CA ASN A 298 21.24 -0.11 7.46
C ASN A 298 20.65 -0.90 8.63
N LYS A 299 19.32 -1.01 8.73
CA LYS A 299 18.62 -1.70 9.83
C LYS A 299 17.76 -2.80 9.23
N ASN A 300 17.84 -4.04 9.72
CA ASN A 300 17.00 -5.14 9.24
C ASN A 300 15.52 -5.02 9.67
N SER A 301 15.02 -3.80 9.92
CA SER A 301 13.66 -3.53 10.39
C SER A 301 13.07 -2.29 9.71
N GLY A 302 11.78 -2.40 9.35
CA GLY A 302 10.97 -1.31 8.81
C GLY A 302 11.43 -0.83 7.44
N ARG A 303 11.08 -1.57 6.38
CA ARG A 303 11.39 -1.23 4.98
C ARG A 303 10.21 -0.58 4.26
N GLY A 304 9.54 0.31 4.97
CA GLY A 304 8.31 0.94 4.52
C GLY A 304 8.56 1.87 3.34
N GLY A 305 9.66 2.63 3.36
CA GLY A 305 10.02 3.57 2.30
C GLY A 305 10.18 2.88 0.95
N LEU A 306 10.91 1.75 0.92
CA LEU A 306 11.07 0.97 -0.31
C LEU A 306 9.73 0.42 -0.79
N ALA A 307 8.93 -0.17 0.10
CA ALA A 307 7.63 -0.73 -0.25
C ALA A 307 6.70 0.35 -0.86
N LEU A 308 6.68 1.55 -0.28
CA LEU A 308 5.95 2.69 -0.83
C LEU A 308 6.47 3.07 -2.22
N LEU A 309 7.78 3.11 -2.43
CA LEU A 309 8.34 3.42 -3.74
C LEU A 309 7.96 2.35 -4.79
N VAL A 310 7.95 1.07 -4.42
CA VAL A 310 7.45 -0.02 -5.29
C VAL A 310 5.95 0.17 -5.58
N ASP A 311 5.14 0.53 -4.59
CA ASP A 311 3.71 0.82 -4.80
C ASP A 311 3.49 1.97 -5.78
N LEU A 312 4.37 2.98 -5.78
CA LEU A 312 4.29 4.11 -6.71
C LEU A 312 4.73 3.77 -8.13
N LEU A 313 5.34 2.60 -8.39
CA LEU A 313 5.53 2.08 -9.75
C LEU A 313 4.24 1.54 -10.35
N CYS A 314 3.22 1.28 -9.54
CA CYS A 314 1.91 0.79 -9.98
C CYS A 314 0.95 1.95 -10.36
N LEU A 315 1.45 2.97 -11.05
CA LEU A 315 0.63 4.07 -11.58
C LEU A 315 0.05 3.68 -12.95
N SER A 316 -1.15 4.15 -13.26
CA SER A 316 -1.81 3.85 -14.54
C SER A 316 -1.13 4.49 -15.75
N ARG A 317 -0.41 5.60 -15.55
CA ARG A 317 0.28 6.35 -16.59
C ARG A 317 1.78 6.16 -16.48
N ARG A 318 2.39 5.58 -17.52
CA ARG A 318 3.85 5.47 -17.69
C ARG A 318 4.52 6.83 -17.63
N THR A 319 3.95 7.87 -18.22
CA THR A 319 4.50 9.24 -18.16
C THR A 319 4.68 9.74 -16.72
N ARG A 320 3.78 9.38 -15.81
CA ARG A 320 3.90 9.70 -14.37
C ARG A 320 4.98 8.87 -13.68
N ILE A 321 5.10 7.59 -14.03
CA ILE A 321 6.19 6.72 -13.53
C ILE A 321 7.55 7.30 -13.95
N THR A 322 7.71 7.66 -15.24
CA THR A 322 8.93 8.27 -15.78
C THR A 322 9.28 9.55 -15.01
N LYS A 323 8.31 10.46 -14.80
CA LYS A 323 8.53 11.70 -14.01
C LYS A 323 8.93 11.42 -12.56
N LEU A 324 8.31 10.42 -11.92
CA LEU A 324 8.67 10.00 -10.56
C LEU A 324 10.12 9.50 -10.50
N LEU A 325 10.48 8.62 -11.42
CA LEU A 325 11.82 8.02 -11.50
C LEU A 325 12.89 9.06 -11.85
N ASP A 326 12.59 9.99 -12.77
CA ASP A 326 13.48 11.10 -13.10
C ASP A 326 13.74 11.99 -11.89
N GLY A 327 12.70 12.28 -11.10
CA GLY A 327 12.84 13.03 -9.84
C GLY A 327 13.63 12.30 -8.75
N LEU A 328 13.93 11.01 -8.90
CA LEU A 328 14.78 10.24 -7.99
C LEU A 328 16.23 10.17 -8.47
N LYS A 329 16.53 10.50 -9.73
CA LYS A 329 17.89 10.41 -10.30
C LYS A 329 18.90 11.31 -9.61
N GLU A 330 18.46 12.44 -9.04
CA GLU A 330 19.28 13.33 -8.22
C GLU A 330 19.92 12.60 -7.02
N GLY A 331 19.31 11.50 -6.59
CA GLY A 331 19.86 10.62 -5.56
C GLY A 331 19.82 11.22 -4.16
N TRP A 332 20.72 10.76 -3.30
CA TRP A 332 20.85 11.25 -1.93
C TRP A 332 22.32 11.48 -1.57
N SER A 333 22.64 12.64 -1.00
CA SER A 333 24.01 13.00 -0.59
C SER A 333 25.07 12.84 -1.70
N GLY A 334 24.70 13.12 -2.95
CA GLY A 334 25.56 12.96 -4.14
C GLY A 334 25.68 11.53 -4.67
N LEU A 335 25.05 10.54 -4.02
CA LEU A 335 24.98 9.16 -4.48
C LEU A 335 23.71 8.97 -5.34
N GLY A 336 23.89 8.64 -6.62
CA GLY A 336 22.78 8.35 -7.52
C GLY A 336 21.93 7.16 -7.06
N ILE A 337 20.62 7.19 -7.37
CA ILE A 337 19.64 6.20 -6.91
C ILE A 337 20.00 4.75 -7.27
N MET A 338 20.58 4.50 -8.43
CA MET A 338 20.99 3.15 -8.83
C MET A 338 22.05 2.56 -7.89
N ASN A 339 23.00 3.38 -7.42
CA ASN A 339 23.98 2.94 -6.43
C ASN A 339 23.33 2.65 -5.07
N ILE A 340 22.39 3.50 -4.64
CA ILE A 340 21.63 3.29 -3.39
C ILE A 340 20.89 1.94 -3.45
N LEU A 341 20.19 1.67 -4.55
CA LEU A 341 19.44 0.44 -4.74
C LEU A 341 20.33 -0.80 -4.90
N SER A 342 21.52 -0.67 -5.51
CA SER A 342 22.49 -1.79 -5.58
C SER A 342 23.03 -2.16 -4.19
N VAL A 343 23.42 -1.16 -3.38
CA VAL A 343 23.80 -1.40 -1.98
C VAL A 343 22.65 -2.02 -1.19
N TYR A 344 21.42 -1.54 -1.43
CA TYR A 344 20.23 -2.12 -0.82
C TYR A 344 20.05 -3.58 -1.23
N LEU A 345 20.14 -3.89 -2.53
CA LEU A 345 19.94 -5.23 -3.08
C LEU A 345 20.88 -6.25 -2.44
N GLN A 346 22.14 -5.88 -2.23
CA GLN A 346 23.15 -6.72 -1.57
C GLN A 346 22.84 -7.02 -0.11
N ARG A 347 22.03 -6.18 0.55
CA ARG A 347 21.62 -6.32 1.97
C ARG A 347 20.18 -6.79 2.14
N ALA A 348 19.43 -6.86 1.04
CA ALA A 348 18.02 -7.20 1.05
C ALA A 348 17.81 -8.66 1.42
N LEU A 349 16.72 -8.95 2.13
CA LEU A 349 16.29 -10.33 2.36
C LEU A 349 15.88 -10.96 1.01
N PRO A 350 15.93 -12.30 0.86
CA PRO A 350 15.53 -12.97 -0.39
C PRO A 350 14.13 -12.59 -0.87
N GLU A 351 13.23 -12.26 0.05
CA GLU A 351 11.86 -11.82 -0.24
C GLU A 351 11.79 -10.43 -0.89
N GLU A 352 12.75 -9.56 -0.63
CA GLU A 352 12.75 -8.16 -1.08
C GLU A 352 13.52 -7.99 -2.39
N GLN A 353 14.50 -8.85 -2.62
CA GLN A 353 15.39 -8.82 -3.78
C GLN A 353 14.65 -8.70 -5.13
N PRO A 354 13.57 -9.44 -5.42
CA PRO A 354 12.88 -9.32 -6.71
C PRO A 354 12.32 -7.90 -6.97
N LEU A 355 11.81 -7.24 -5.94
CA LEU A 355 11.25 -5.89 -6.07
C LEU A 355 12.35 -4.84 -6.24
N VAL A 356 13.44 -4.96 -5.48
CA VAL A 356 14.61 -4.07 -5.62
C VAL A 356 15.26 -4.21 -7.00
N ALA A 357 15.45 -5.44 -7.48
CA ALA A 357 15.97 -5.72 -8.81
C ALA A 357 15.07 -5.12 -9.91
N THR A 358 13.74 -5.23 -9.73
CA THR A 358 12.78 -4.62 -10.66
C THR A 358 12.88 -3.10 -10.68
N MET A 359 13.06 -2.45 -9.53
CA MET A 359 13.26 -0.99 -9.47
C MET A 359 14.55 -0.55 -10.16
N LEU A 360 15.64 -1.31 -9.98
CA LEU A 360 16.91 -1.08 -10.70
C LEU A 360 16.70 -1.17 -12.22
N LEU A 361 15.97 -2.17 -12.70
CA LEU A 361 15.64 -2.30 -14.12
C LEU A 361 14.76 -1.15 -14.62
N GLN A 362 13.76 -0.73 -13.85
CA GLN A 362 12.90 0.39 -14.23
C GLN A 362 13.68 1.70 -14.42
N LEU A 363 14.68 1.94 -13.58
CA LEU A 363 15.60 3.08 -13.70
C LEU A 363 16.58 2.91 -14.86
N ASP A 364 17.17 1.73 -15.01
CA ASP A 364 18.13 1.41 -16.08
C ASP A 364 17.50 1.54 -17.48
N PHE A 365 16.24 1.13 -17.64
CA PHE A 365 15.53 1.25 -18.93
C PHE A 365 15.27 2.70 -19.36
N MET A 366 15.45 3.67 -18.45
CA MET A 366 15.39 5.10 -18.77
C MET A 366 16.71 5.64 -19.30
N GLU A 367 17.80 4.89 -19.15
CA GLU A 367 19.12 5.20 -19.73
C GLU A 367 19.27 4.52 -21.10
N ASP A 368 20.37 4.79 -21.80
CA ASP A 368 20.63 4.19 -23.11
C ASP A 368 20.79 2.67 -22.99
N ALA A 369 19.79 1.93 -23.51
CA ALA A 369 19.73 0.46 -23.49
C ALA A 369 20.94 -0.23 -24.14
N LEU A 370 21.71 0.49 -24.95
CA LEU A 370 22.91 0.01 -25.64
C LEU A 370 24.17 0.00 -24.75
N ASN A 371 24.18 0.74 -23.64
CA ASN A 371 25.30 0.73 -22.71
C ASN A 371 25.06 -0.34 -21.64
N CYS A 372 26.01 -1.28 -21.46
CA CYS A 372 25.97 -2.24 -20.37
C CYS A 372 26.14 -1.51 -19.03
N SER A 373 25.13 -1.58 -18.15
CA SER A 373 25.26 -1.17 -16.75
C SER A 373 25.47 -2.39 -15.87
N ILE A 374 26.37 -2.29 -14.88
CA ILE A 374 26.60 -3.35 -13.89
C ILE A 374 25.29 -3.64 -13.13
N PHE A 375 24.45 -2.62 -12.94
CA PHE A 375 23.16 -2.71 -12.26
C PHE A 375 22.15 -3.59 -13.01
N ARG A 376 22.10 -3.49 -14.34
CA ARG A 376 21.23 -4.30 -15.18
C ARG A 376 21.54 -5.80 -15.03
N GLU A 377 22.82 -6.15 -15.13
CA GLU A 377 23.26 -7.54 -14.99
C GLU A 377 22.96 -8.09 -13.59
N GLU A 378 23.29 -7.31 -12.54
CA GLU A 378 22.99 -7.69 -11.15
C GLU A 378 21.50 -7.92 -10.93
N ALA A 379 20.64 -7.05 -11.47
CA ALA A 379 19.19 -7.17 -11.35
C ALA A 379 18.61 -8.37 -12.11
N ILE A 380 19.04 -8.61 -13.35
CA ILE A 380 18.59 -9.76 -14.15
C ILE A 380 19.02 -11.07 -13.51
N VAL A 381 20.28 -11.19 -13.07
CA VAL A 381 20.77 -12.38 -12.35
C VAL A 381 19.97 -12.62 -11.07
N THR A 382 19.61 -11.56 -10.35
CA THR A 382 18.77 -11.68 -9.15
C THR A 382 17.40 -12.27 -9.48
N ILE A 383 16.72 -11.77 -10.51
CA ILE A 383 15.40 -12.28 -10.93
C ILE A 383 15.49 -13.74 -11.37
N ILE A 384 16.51 -14.09 -12.18
CA ILE A 384 16.76 -15.47 -12.62
C ILE A 384 17.01 -16.39 -11.43
N THR A 385 17.80 -15.94 -10.45
CA THR A 385 18.09 -16.70 -9.23
C THR A 385 16.81 -16.95 -8.43
N ALA A 386 15.95 -15.94 -8.29
CA ALA A 386 14.66 -16.07 -7.62
C ALA A 386 13.71 -17.03 -8.36
N LEU A 387 13.66 -16.98 -9.70
CA LEU A 387 12.87 -17.91 -10.53
C LEU A 387 13.34 -19.36 -10.38
N ASN A 388 14.66 -19.57 -10.31
CA ASN A 388 15.26 -20.90 -10.16
C ASN A 388 15.14 -21.48 -8.74
N ALA A 389 14.75 -20.67 -7.75
CA ALA A 389 14.57 -21.10 -6.38
C ALA A 389 13.29 -21.95 -6.23
N ARG A 390 13.41 -23.24 -6.55
CA ARG A 390 12.30 -24.22 -6.55
C ARG A 390 11.62 -24.39 -5.20
N ILE A 391 12.36 -24.19 -4.12
CA ILE A 391 11.85 -24.20 -2.74
C ILE A 391 12.14 -22.81 -2.17
N SER A 392 11.22 -21.89 -2.43
CA SER A 392 11.25 -20.52 -1.94
C SER A 392 10.06 -20.29 -1.02
N GLY A 393 10.23 -19.44 -0.01
CA GLY A 393 9.12 -19.05 0.88
C GLY A 393 8.01 -18.35 0.09
N GLU A 394 6.77 -18.48 0.56
CA GLU A 394 5.58 -17.91 -0.08
C GLU A 394 5.75 -16.43 -0.45
N LYS A 395 6.29 -15.65 0.48
CA LYS A 395 6.50 -14.21 0.31
C LYS A 395 7.54 -13.87 -0.76
N VAL A 396 8.56 -14.72 -0.98
CA VAL A 396 9.51 -14.56 -2.10
C VAL A 396 8.77 -14.72 -3.43
N GLN A 397 7.91 -15.74 -3.52
CA GLN A 397 7.16 -16.04 -4.75
C GLN A 397 6.13 -14.95 -5.06
N ASP A 398 5.45 -14.42 -4.05
CA ASP A 398 4.53 -13.28 -4.22
C ASP A 398 5.24 -12.02 -4.69
N ASN A 399 6.37 -11.69 -4.07
CA ASN A 399 7.15 -10.52 -4.47
C ASN A 399 7.79 -10.70 -5.85
N LEU A 400 8.16 -11.92 -6.23
CA LEU A 400 8.62 -12.22 -7.59
C LEU A 400 7.49 -12.10 -8.61
N ALA A 401 6.30 -12.64 -8.32
CA ALA A 401 5.13 -12.49 -9.18
C ALA A 401 4.79 -11.01 -9.38
N ARG A 402 4.78 -10.25 -8.28
CA ARG A 402 4.56 -8.80 -8.30
C ARG A 402 5.64 -8.05 -9.10
N ALA A 403 6.91 -8.40 -8.93
CA ALA A 403 8.04 -7.85 -9.70
C ALA A 403 7.85 -8.05 -11.21
N LEU A 404 7.50 -9.26 -11.63
CA LEU A 404 7.23 -9.59 -13.03
C LEU A 404 6.04 -8.79 -13.61
N LEU A 405 4.98 -8.60 -12.82
CA LEU A 405 3.83 -7.78 -13.22
C LEU A 405 4.19 -6.30 -13.35
N ILE A 406 5.06 -5.77 -12.47
CA ILE A 406 5.62 -4.41 -12.60
C ILE A 406 6.47 -4.26 -13.87
N LEU A 407 7.23 -5.29 -14.25
CA LEU A 407 7.94 -5.32 -15.53
C LEU A 407 7.00 -5.37 -16.76
N GLY A 408 5.73 -5.73 -16.59
CA GLY A 408 4.73 -5.57 -17.64
C GLY A 408 4.30 -4.11 -17.87
N GLY A 409 4.43 -3.26 -16.85
CA GLY A 409 4.30 -1.80 -16.96
C GLY A 409 2.87 -1.27 -17.18
N ARG A 410 1.82 -2.07 -17.00
CA ARG A 410 0.42 -1.66 -17.19
C ARG A 410 -0.42 -1.88 -15.94
N PHE A 411 -1.08 -0.82 -15.50
CA PHE A 411 -1.90 -0.80 -14.28
C PHE A 411 -3.21 -0.05 -14.46
N SER A 412 -4.23 -0.46 -13.72
CA SER A 412 -5.50 0.28 -13.59
C SER A 412 -5.31 1.58 -12.79
N CYS A 413 -6.35 2.42 -12.73
CA CYS A 413 -6.34 3.60 -11.87
C CYS A 413 -6.26 3.28 -10.37
N THR A 414 -6.64 2.06 -9.96
CA THR A 414 -6.49 1.54 -8.60
C THR A 414 -5.15 0.85 -8.38
N GLY A 415 -4.28 0.79 -9.40
CA GLY A 415 -2.95 0.17 -9.34
C GLY A 415 -2.96 -1.36 -9.41
N GLU A 416 -4.05 -1.96 -9.86
CA GLU A 416 -4.11 -3.40 -10.15
C GLU A 416 -3.41 -3.69 -11.49
N PRO A 417 -2.62 -4.77 -11.59
CA PRO A 417 -1.98 -5.16 -12.85
C PRO A 417 -3.01 -5.38 -13.95
N SER A 418 -2.87 -4.68 -15.07
CA SER A 418 -3.81 -4.75 -16.20
C SER A 418 -3.20 -5.33 -17.47
N THR A 419 -1.95 -5.80 -17.41
CA THR A 419 -1.22 -6.40 -18.53
C THR A 419 -1.94 -7.61 -19.10
N GLU A 420 -2.52 -8.46 -18.24
CA GLU A 420 -3.30 -9.63 -18.66
C GLU A 420 -4.50 -9.23 -19.53
N ASN A 421 -5.39 -8.38 -19.00
CA ASN A 421 -6.57 -7.92 -19.72
C ASN A 421 -6.23 -7.25 -21.05
N TRP A 422 -5.12 -6.50 -21.09
CA TRP A 422 -4.60 -5.91 -22.31
C TRP A 422 -4.15 -6.98 -23.32
N LEU A 423 -3.39 -7.99 -22.88
CA LEU A 423 -2.97 -9.11 -23.74
C LEU A 423 -4.14 -9.94 -24.26
N LEU A 424 -5.13 -10.23 -23.42
CA LEU A 424 -6.34 -10.96 -23.82
C LEU A 424 -7.11 -10.21 -24.91
N LYS A 425 -7.25 -8.89 -24.78
CA LYS A 425 -7.84 -8.04 -25.83
C LYS A 425 -7.06 -8.07 -27.14
N LEU A 426 -5.73 -8.10 -27.07
CA LEU A 426 -4.86 -8.22 -28.25
C LEU A 426 -4.96 -9.58 -28.91
N ALA A 427 -5.03 -10.64 -28.11
CA ALA A 427 -5.32 -11.98 -28.59
C ALA A 427 -6.73 -12.07 -29.20
N GLY A 428 -7.60 -11.09 -28.93
CA GLY A 428 -8.98 -11.06 -29.39
C GLY A 428 -9.87 -12.05 -28.66
N PHE A 429 -9.58 -12.25 -27.39
CA PHE A 429 -10.46 -12.92 -26.46
C PHE A 429 -11.79 -12.15 -26.37
N ARG A 430 -12.89 -12.81 -26.75
CA ARG A 430 -14.23 -12.24 -26.61
C ARG A 430 -14.76 -12.54 -25.22
N GLU A 431 -14.65 -11.58 -24.30
CA GLU A 431 -15.46 -11.62 -23.08
C GLU A 431 -16.95 -11.48 -23.45
N ASN A 432 -17.85 -12.15 -22.73
CA ASN A 432 -19.31 -12.01 -22.89
C ASN A 432 -19.85 -10.62 -22.51
N SER A 433 -19.00 -9.60 -22.39
CA SER A 433 -19.35 -8.19 -22.16
C SER A 433 -19.44 -7.45 -23.50
N GLY A 434 -20.62 -6.94 -23.83
CA GLY A 434 -21.04 -6.52 -25.17
C GLY A 434 -20.43 -5.25 -25.77
N ASP A 435 -19.15 -4.93 -25.54
CA ASP A 435 -18.53 -3.74 -26.13
C ASP A 435 -17.58 -4.03 -27.31
N SER A 436 -18.15 -3.77 -28.48
CA SER A 436 -17.68 -3.55 -29.86
C SER A 436 -16.24 -3.93 -30.31
N SER A 437 -16.27 -4.61 -31.46
CA SER A 437 -15.21 -5.10 -32.33
C SER A 437 -14.45 -4.04 -33.15
N HIS A 438 -13.73 -3.10 -32.51
CA HIS A 438 -12.88 -2.12 -33.22
C HIS A 438 -11.38 -2.15 -32.91
N SER A 439 -10.86 -3.06 -32.07
CA SER A 439 -9.42 -3.08 -31.72
C SER A 439 -8.50 -3.79 -32.72
N LYS A 440 -9.03 -4.49 -33.73
CA LYS A 440 -8.24 -5.38 -34.61
C LYS A 440 -7.20 -4.64 -35.48
N HIS A 441 -7.33 -3.32 -35.66
CA HIS A 441 -6.45 -2.54 -36.55
C HIS A 441 -5.58 -1.49 -35.85
N LEU A 442 -5.96 -1.00 -34.67
CA LEU A 442 -5.24 0.10 -34.02
C LEU A 442 -3.88 -0.31 -33.44
N TYR A 443 -3.79 -1.53 -32.90
CA TYR A 443 -2.66 -1.96 -32.07
C TYR A 443 -1.52 -2.62 -32.84
N ASP A 444 -1.82 -3.31 -33.95
CA ASP A 444 -0.79 -3.82 -34.87
C ASP A 444 -0.16 -2.65 -35.63
N ASP A 445 -0.93 -1.62 -35.98
CA ASP A 445 -0.43 -0.42 -36.65
C ASP A 445 0.61 0.34 -35.80
N VAL A 446 0.41 0.50 -34.48
CA VAL A 446 1.38 1.18 -33.59
C VAL A 446 2.70 0.41 -33.48
N VAL A 447 2.66 -0.92 -33.28
CA VAL A 447 3.91 -1.69 -33.16
C VAL A 447 4.61 -1.82 -34.52
N LEU A 448 3.85 -1.95 -35.61
CA LEU A 448 4.39 -1.88 -36.97
C LEU A 448 5.05 -0.51 -37.19
N LEU A 449 4.39 0.59 -36.85
CA LEU A 449 4.95 1.95 -36.91
C LEU A 449 6.22 2.08 -36.07
N VAL A 450 6.27 1.63 -34.81
CA VAL A 450 7.51 1.68 -34.02
C VAL A 450 8.62 0.81 -34.65
N SER A 451 8.28 -0.36 -35.21
CA SER A 451 9.26 -1.29 -35.82
C SER A 451 9.80 -0.84 -37.18
N PHE A 452 9.02 -0.09 -37.98
CA PHE A 452 9.45 0.39 -39.31
C PHE A 452 10.43 1.56 -39.22
N TYR A 453 10.39 2.36 -38.15
CA TYR A 453 11.19 3.59 -38.03
C TYR A 453 12.47 3.41 -37.20
N LEU A 454 12.68 2.27 -36.54
CA LEU A 454 13.85 2.04 -35.71
C LEU A 454 15.16 1.60 -36.43
N PRO A 455 15.21 1.07 -37.67
CA PRO A 455 16.50 0.57 -38.16
C PRO A 455 17.49 1.64 -38.64
N GLN A 456 17.11 2.90 -38.87
CA GLN A 456 18.04 3.87 -39.47
C GLN A 456 17.86 5.31 -38.95
N VAL A 457 18.81 5.72 -38.11
CA VAL A 457 19.21 7.11 -37.82
C VAL A 457 18.20 7.92 -37.00
N LEU A 458 18.71 8.77 -36.09
CA LEU A 458 17.95 9.86 -35.48
C LEU A 458 17.16 10.60 -36.58
N ILE A 459 15.84 10.43 -36.63
CA ILE A 459 14.99 11.27 -37.46
C ILE A 459 14.15 12.10 -36.51
N ASP A 460 14.22 13.41 -36.74
CA ASP A 460 13.42 14.44 -36.10
C ASP A 460 11.93 14.05 -36.10
N PHE A 461 11.37 13.88 -34.91
CA PHE A 461 10.02 13.35 -34.68
C PHE A 461 8.92 14.26 -35.27
N ASP A 462 9.21 15.55 -35.50
CA ASP A 462 8.32 16.46 -36.21
C ASP A 462 8.09 16.05 -37.68
N LEU A 463 9.04 15.34 -38.29
CA LEU A 463 8.89 14.80 -39.65
C LEU A 463 7.93 13.59 -39.69
N ILE A 464 7.94 12.74 -38.65
CA ILE A 464 7.02 11.60 -38.52
C ILE A 464 5.59 12.10 -38.32
N ARG A 465 5.42 13.11 -37.45
CA ARG A 465 4.14 13.80 -37.25
C ARG A 465 3.61 14.44 -38.55
N SER A 466 4.51 15.02 -39.35
CA SER A 466 4.19 15.62 -40.65
C SER A 466 3.79 14.59 -41.70
N ILE A 467 4.46 13.44 -41.75
CA ILE A 467 4.15 12.35 -42.70
C ILE A 467 2.80 11.69 -42.36
N LEU A 468 2.49 11.51 -41.07
CA LEU A 468 1.19 11.02 -40.60
C LEU A 468 0.06 11.98 -40.98
N LEU A 469 0.22 13.28 -40.73
CA LEU A 469 -0.77 14.30 -41.12
C LEU A 469 -1.02 14.33 -42.64
N VAL A 470 0.02 14.17 -43.45
CA VAL A 470 -0.09 14.16 -44.93
C VAL A 470 -0.78 12.88 -45.44
N ARG A 471 -0.47 11.69 -44.88
CA ARG A 471 -1.13 10.44 -45.31
C ARG A 471 -2.61 10.37 -44.95
N PHE A 472 -3.02 10.92 -43.81
CA PHE A 472 -4.44 10.94 -43.41
C PHE A 472 -5.27 11.98 -44.19
N SER A 473 -4.66 13.07 -44.65
CA SER A 473 -5.34 14.04 -45.52
C SER A 473 -5.75 13.48 -46.89
N HIS A 474 -5.04 12.45 -47.38
CA HIS A 474 -5.33 11.82 -48.68
C HIS A 474 -6.47 10.78 -48.65
N ILE A 475 -6.91 10.35 -47.46
CA ILE A 475 -7.99 9.34 -47.30
C ILE A 475 -9.36 9.99 -47.01
N GLY A 476 -9.42 11.33 -46.91
CA GLY A 476 -10.70 12.05 -46.80
C GLY A 476 -11.47 11.78 -45.49
N LEU A 477 -10.81 11.25 -44.46
CA LEU A 477 -11.39 11.11 -43.13
C LEU A 477 -11.13 12.38 -42.32
N ASN A 478 -12.12 13.26 -42.31
CA ASN A 478 -12.14 14.44 -41.44
C ASN A 478 -12.48 13.97 -40.02
N ILE A 479 -11.54 13.32 -39.34
CA ILE A 479 -11.68 12.97 -37.93
C ILE A 479 -11.40 14.25 -37.14
N GLN A 480 -12.47 14.88 -36.68
CA GLN A 480 -12.36 15.94 -35.69
C GLN A 480 -11.84 15.31 -34.39
N PHE A 481 -10.52 15.39 -34.18
CA PHE A 481 -9.84 14.83 -33.02
C PHE A 481 -10.35 15.50 -31.74
N CYS A 482 -11.05 14.75 -30.89
CA CYS A 482 -11.28 15.12 -29.50
C CYS A 482 -9.92 15.23 -28.78
N PRO A 483 -9.65 16.31 -28.01
CA PRO A 483 -8.38 16.49 -27.29
C PRO A 483 -8.01 15.31 -26.37
N THR A 484 -9.00 14.60 -25.84
CA THR A 484 -8.82 13.44 -24.95
C THR A 484 -8.29 12.19 -25.65
N ALA A 485 -8.46 12.06 -26.96
CA ALA A 485 -7.95 10.91 -27.71
C ALA A 485 -6.42 11.01 -27.89
N ASN A 486 -5.91 12.22 -28.14
CA ASN A 486 -4.48 12.46 -28.38
C ASN A 486 -3.63 12.06 -27.16
N ASP A 487 -4.08 12.45 -25.95
CA ASP A 487 -3.41 12.07 -24.69
C ASP A 487 -3.37 10.55 -24.46
N GLN A 488 -4.39 9.81 -24.92
CA GLN A 488 -4.44 8.36 -24.81
C GLN A 488 -3.49 7.67 -25.80
N TYR A 489 -3.35 8.20 -27.02
CA TYR A 489 -2.40 7.69 -28.00
C TYR A 489 -0.95 7.92 -27.57
N GLU A 490 -0.62 9.13 -27.10
CA GLU A 490 0.72 9.45 -26.60
C GLU A 490 1.10 8.56 -25.41
N GLU A 491 0.17 8.32 -24.49
CA GLU A 491 0.41 7.42 -23.35
C GLU A 491 0.62 5.95 -23.79
N GLU A 492 -0.16 5.47 -24.77
CA GLU A 492 0.00 4.11 -25.30
C GLU A 492 1.33 3.94 -26.03
N GLU A 493 1.76 4.95 -26.79
CA GLU A 493 3.07 4.98 -27.45
C GLU A 493 4.21 4.90 -26.43
N GLU A 494 4.15 5.70 -25.36
CA GLU A 494 5.13 5.67 -24.27
C GLU A 494 5.24 4.28 -23.61
N VAL A 495 4.10 3.64 -23.35
CA VAL A 495 4.07 2.29 -22.76
C VAL A 495 4.67 1.26 -23.72
N VAL A 496 4.31 1.29 -25.00
CA VAL A 496 4.83 0.36 -26.02
C VAL A 496 6.32 0.54 -26.22
N ASN A 497 6.81 1.78 -26.33
CA ASN A 497 8.24 2.10 -26.44
C ASN A 497 9.01 1.58 -25.22
N TRP A 498 8.47 1.79 -24.02
CA TRP A 498 9.07 1.28 -22.80
C TRP A 498 9.11 -0.26 -22.79
N GLN A 499 8.01 -0.94 -23.13
CA GLN A 499 7.95 -2.40 -23.18
C GLN A 499 8.92 -2.98 -24.22
N LEU A 500 9.06 -2.34 -25.39
CA LEU A 500 10.05 -2.74 -26.40
C LEU A 500 11.47 -2.67 -25.83
N LYS A 501 11.85 -1.54 -25.21
CA LYS A 501 13.17 -1.39 -24.57
C LYS A 501 13.40 -2.45 -23.49
N ALA A 502 12.42 -2.66 -22.62
CA ALA A 502 12.47 -3.66 -21.56
C ALA A 502 12.66 -5.08 -22.14
N ALA A 503 11.87 -5.45 -23.15
CA ALA A 503 11.99 -6.75 -23.82
C ALA A 503 13.39 -6.91 -24.44
N THR A 504 13.89 -5.90 -25.18
CA THR A 504 15.23 -5.94 -25.77
C THR A 504 16.31 -6.21 -24.72
N VAL A 505 16.26 -5.49 -23.60
CA VAL A 505 17.22 -5.70 -22.51
C VAL A 505 17.12 -7.11 -21.93
N LEU A 506 15.90 -7.57 -21.61
CA LEU A 506 15.67 -8.89 -21.01
C LEU A 506 16.11 -10.04 -21.94
N PHE A 507 15.87 -9.94 -23.24
CA PHE A 507 16.32 -10.94 -24.20
C PHE A 507 17.84 -10.92 -24.41
N ASN A 508 18.45 -9.73 -24.48
CA ASN A 508 19.88 -9.59 -24.77
C ASN A 508 20.80 -9.89 -23.58
N HIS A 509 20.34 -9.70 -22.35
CA HIS A 509 21.18 -9.91 -21.16
C HIS A 509 20.73 -11.16 -20.38
N GLY A 510 19.41 -11.43 -20.35
CA GLY A 510 18.87 -12.66 -19.77
C GLY A 510 19.04 -13.89 -20.66
N HIS A 511 19.12 -13.72 -21.98
CA HIS A 511 19.35 -14.77 -22.97
C HIS A 511 18.61 -16.09 -22.67
N LYS A 512 19.32 -17.22 -22.68
CA LYS A 512 18.79 -18.56 -22.46
C LYS A 512 18.36 -18.78 -21.01
N SER A 513 19.08 -18.22 -20.04
CA SER A 513 18.83 -18.47 -18.62
C SER A 513 17.48 -17.90 -18.20
N LEU A 514 17.16 -16.65 -18.56
CA LEU A 514 15.87 -16.04 -18.25
C LEU A 514 14.71 -16.83 -18.88
N LEU A 515 14.81 -17.18 -20.17
CA LEU A 515 13.74 -17.93 -20.85
C LEU A 515 13.56 -19.33 -20.27
N SER A 516 14.65 -20.02 -19.92
CA SER A 516 14.59 -21.34 -19.30
C SER A 516 13.98 -21.27 -17.90
N SER A 517 14.34 -20.26 -17.11
CA SER A 517 13.80 -20.01 -15.78
C SER A 517 12.31 -19.68 -15.84
N LEU A 518 11.88 -18.76 -16.71
CA LEU A 518 10.46 -18.45 -16.91
C LEU A 518 9.65 -19.68 -17.36
N SER A 519 10.14 -20.44 -18.35
CA SER A 519 9.50 -21.66 -18.86
C SER A 519 9.34 -22.73 -17.76
N THR A 520 10.38 -22.90 -16.94
CA THR A 520 10.35 -23.87 -15.82
C THR A 520 9.40 -23.41 -14.72
N SER A 521 9.46 -22.14 -14.30
CA SER A 521 8.59 -21.60 -13.25
C SER A 521 7.12 -21.60 -13.69
N MET A 522 6.83 -21.32 -14.94
CA MET A 522 5.49 -21.40 -15.51
C MET A 522 4.91 -22.82 -15.42
N THR A 523 5.71 -23.86 -15.70
CA THR A 523 5.21 -25.25 -15.79
C THR A 523 5.32 -26.08 -14.51
N SER A 524 6.19 -25.68 -13.58
CA SER A 524 6.63 -26.48 -12.43
C SER A 524 6.50 -25.76 -11.09
N CYS A 525 6.09 -24.49 -11.05
CA CYS A 525 5.90 -23.78 -9.78
C CYS A 525 4.64 -24.26 -9.06
N VAL A 526 4.75 -24.41 -7.74
CA VAL A 526 3.63 -24.80 -6.87
C VAL A 526 2.60 -23.68 -6.74
N ARG A 527 3.01 -22.41 -6.87
CA ARG A 527 2.16 -21.24 -6.64
C ARG A 527 1.55 -20.72 -7.94
N PRO A 528 0.20 -20.75 -8.09
CA PRO A 528 -0.46 -20.32 -9.32
C PRO A 528 -0.21 -18.85 -9.69
N SER A 529 -0.11 -17.96 -8.72
CA SER A 529 0.12 -16.52 -8.98
C SER A 529 1.45 -16.25 -9.69
N LEU A 530 2.52 -16.95 -9.28
CA LEU A 530 3.83 -16.82 -9.93
C LEU A 530 3.84 -17.47 -11.32
N ALA A 531 3.23 -18.64 -11.48
CA ALA A 531 3.11 -19.30 -12.77
C ALA A 531 2.37 -18.41 -13.79
N LYS A 532 1.27 -17.79 -13.34
CA LYS A 532 0.49 -16.83 -14.13
C LYS A 532 1.30 -15.57 -14.47
N ALA A 533 2.01 -14.98 -13.50
CA ALA A 533 2.89 -13.83 -13.75
C ALA A 533 4.01 -14.15 -14.76
N CYS A 534 4.57 -15.38 -14.73
CA CYS A 534 5.53 -15.84 -15.73
C CYS A 534 4.91 -15.94 -17.14
N LEU A 535 3.70 -16.51 -17.26
CA LEU A 535 2.99 -16.59 -18.53
C LEU A 535 2.68 -15.19 -19.09
N ILE A 536 2.13 -14.30 -18.28
CA ILE A 536 1.86 -12.91 -18.67
C ILE A 536 3.15 -12.23 -19.13
N THR A 537 4.25 -12.41 -18.39
CA THR A 537 5.55 -11.83 -18.72
C THR A 537 6.03 -12.31 -20.08
N LEU A 538 5.97 -13.62 -20.30
CA LEU A 538 6.34 -14.24 -21.55
C LEU A 538 5.48 -13.75 -22.72
N SER A 539 4.17 -13.62 -22.51
CA SER A 539 3.22 -13.20 -23.54
C SER A 539 3.51 -11.79 -24.05
N TRP A 540 3.71 -10.79 -23.18
CA TRP A 540 4.05 -9.44 -23.65
C TRP A 540 5.45 -9.36 -24.24
N MET A 541 6.43 -10.09 -23.68
CA MET A 541 7.79 -10.13 -24.24
C MET A 541 7.81 -10.74 -25.64
N SER A 542 7.05 -11.83 -25.86
CA SER A 542 7.00 -12.54 -27.14
C SER A 542 6.57 -11.64 -28.30
N ARG A 543 5.74 -10.63 -28.01
CA ARG A 543 5.29 -9.63 -28.99
C ARG A 543 6.44 -8.86 -29.61
N TYR A 544 7.54 -8.63 -28.89
CA TYR A 544 8.65 -7.81 -29.37
C TYR A 544 9.79 -8.63 -29.97
N LEU A 545 9.72 -9.97 -29.91
CA LEU A 545 10.73 -10.84 -30.50
C LEU A 545 10.94 -10.55 -31.99
N PHE A 546 9.87 -10.28 -32.74
CA PHE A 546 9.97 -9.99 -34.16
C PHE A 546 10.74 -8.72 -34.51
N VAL A 547 10.81 -7.77 -33.57
CA VAL A 547 11.49 -6.49 -33.74
C VAL A 547 12.99 -6.62 -33.47
N ILE A 548 13.40 -7.49 -32.54
CA ILE A 548 14.78 -7.57 -32.01
C ILE A 548 15.75 -8.24 -33.01
N ARG A 549 15.28 -9.11 -33.92
CA ARG A 549 16.04 -9.68 -35.06
C ARG A 549 17.42 -10.27 -34.72
N ASP A 550 17.58 -10.90 -33.55
CA ASP A 550 18.76 -11.69 -33.20
C ASP A 550 18.56 -13.16 -33.62
N GLU A 551 19.42 -13.63 -34.54
CA GLU A 551 19.40 -14.99 -35.09
C GLU A 551 19.58 -16.10 -34.04
N LYS A 552 20.39 -15.87 -33.00
CA LYS A 552 20.59 -16.85 -31.92
C LYS A 552 19.33 -16.96 -31.07
N LEU A 553 18.68 -15.84 -30.78
CA LEU A 553 17.39 -15.81 -30.09
C LEU A 553 16.29 -16.48 -30.93
N CYS A 554 16.30 -16.31 -32.26
CA CYS A 554 15.35 -16.98 -33.18
C CYS A 554 15.31 -18.50 -33.01
N LEU A 555 16.48 -19.13 -32.90
CA LEU A 555 16.59 -20.59 -32.82
C LEU A 555 16.36 -21.09 -31.39
N MET A 556 16.87 -20.35 -30.41
CA MET A 556 16.89 -20.76 -29.01
C MET A 556 15.53 -20.58 -28.33
N ALA A 557 14.86 -19.42 -28.49
CA ALA A 557 13.64 -19.12 -27.75
C ALA A 557 12.50 -20.13 -28.03
N PRO A 558 12.18 -20.50 -29.28
CA PRO A 558 11.12 -21.48 -29.53
C PRO A 558 11.40 -22.86 -28.94
N SER A 559 12.66 -23.30 -28.97
CA SER A 559 13.04 -24.62 -28.41
C SER A 559 12.78 -24.74 -26.90
N ILE A 560 12.76 -23.61 -26.18
CA ILE A 560 12.54 -23.54 -24.73
C ILE A 560 11.06 -23.29 -24.40
N LEU A 561 10.42 -22.42 -25.19
CA LEU A 561 9.11 -21.87 -24.86
C LEU A 561 7.96 -22.70 -25.42
N VAL A 562 8.09 -23.25 -26.63
CA VAL A 562 6.99 -23.96 -27.30
C VAL A 562 6.51 -25.18 -26.50
N PRO A 563 7.38 -26.08 -26.00
CA PRO A 563 6.91 -27.23 -25.21
C PRO A 563 6.13 -26.82 -23.96
N ALA A 564 6.58 -25.75 -23.30
CA ALA A 564 5.93 -25.23 -22.09
C ALA A 564 4.58 -24.55 -22.39
N LEU A 565 4.50 -23.82 -23.51
CA LEU A 565 3.26 -23.17 -23.97
C LEU A 565 2.21 -24.18 -24.45
N ILE A 566 2.62 -25.27 -25.12
CA ILE A 566 1.69 -26.35 -25.52
C ILE A 566 1.03 -26.96 -24.29
N LYS A 567 1.78 -27.21 -23.20
CA LYS A 567 1.21 -27.70 -21.93
C LYS A 567 0.12 -26.76 -21.37
N TYR A 568 0.18 -25.47 -21.69
CA TYR A 568 -0.82 -24.49 -21.26
C TYR A 568 -2.08 -24.45 -22.14
N LEU A 569 -2.07 -25.08 -23.31
CA LEU A 569 -3.27 -25.23 -24.15
C LEU A 569 -4.23 -26.29 -23.59
N ASN A 570 -3.76 -27.13 -22.66
CA ASN A 570 -4.55 -28.21 -22.07
C ASN A 570 -5.81 -27.71 -21.34
N HIS A 571 -6.88 -28.51 -21.39
CA HIS A 571 -8.19 -28.19 -20.79
C HIS A 571 -8.19 -28.02 -19.25
N ASP A 572 -7.13 -28.43 -18.54
CA ASP A 572 -6.99 -28.22 -17.10
C ASP A 572 -6.65 -26.76 -16.72
N LYS A 573 -6.36 -25.92 -17.71
CA LYS A 573 -6.02 -24.49 -17.53
C LYS A 573 -7.23 -23.58 -17.71
N ALA A 574 -7.14 -22.41 -17.08
CA ALA A 574 -8.08 -21.33 -17.33
C ALA A 574 -8.04 -20.93 -18.81
N VAL A 575 -9.19 -20.54 -19.37
CA VAL A 575 -9.31 -20.19 -20.79
C VAL A 575 -8.43 -18.99 -21.11
N GLU A 576 -8.35 -18.03 -20.20
CA GLU A 576 -7.47 -16.86 -20.29
C GLU A 576 -6.01 -17.28 -20.46
N ASP A 577 -5.54 -18.24 -19.65
CA ASP A 577 -4.17 -18.76 -19.73
C ASP A 577 -3.92 -19.48 -21.07
N GLN A 578 -4.90 -20.25 -21.57
CA GLN A 578 -4.83 -20.90 -22.89
C GLN A 578 -4.73 -19.86 -24.01
N VAL A 579 -5.52 -18.79 -23.94
CA VAL A 579 -5.50 -17.70 -24.91
C VAL A 579 -4.13 -17.01 -24.91
N LEU A 580 -3.60 -16.66 -23.73
CA LEU A 580 -2.26 -16.08 -23.60
C LEU A 580 -1.17 -17.00 -24.16
N ALA A 581 -1.28 -18.31 -23.94
CA ALA A 581 -0.34 -19.29 -24.49
C ALA A 581 -0.42 -19.36 -26.03
N SER A 582 -1.63 -19.38 -26.60
CA SER A 582 -1.84 -19.34 -28.05
C SER A 582 -1.31 -18.05 -28.67
N TYR A 583 -1.48 -16.91 -28.00
CA TYR A 583 -0.95 -15.62 -28.46
C TYR A 583 0.58 -15.62 -28.49
N SER A 584 1.22 -16.13 -27.43
CA SER A 584 2.68 -16.29 -27.37
C SER A 584 3.21 -17.21 -28.48
N LEU A 585 2.54 -18.34 -28.72
CA LEU A 585 2.89 -19.28 -29.79
C LEU A 585 2.78 -18.63 -31.17
N LEU A 586 1.73 -17.85 -31.40
CA LEU A 586 1.55 -17.10 -32.65
C LEU A 586 2.68 -16.09 -32.87
N ASN A 587 3.05 -15.33 -31.83
CA ASN A 587 4.15 -14.36 -31.92
C ASN A 587 5.50 -15.02 -32.20
N LEU A 588 5.76 -16.18 -31.59
CA LEU A 588 6.93 -17.00 -31.89
C LEU A 588 6.92 -17.48 -33.34
N GLY A 589 5.76 -17.92 -33.85
CA GLY A 589 5.58 -18.37 -35.23
C GLY A 589 5.78 -17.26 -36.27
N LYS A 590 5.32 -16.02 -35.98
CA LYS A 590 5.49 -14.85 -36.87
C LYS A 590 6.96 -14.44 -37.06
N TYR A 591 7.78 -14.60 -36.02
CA TYR A 591 9.19 -14.21 -36.04
C TYR A 591 10.06 -15.21 -36.82
N THR A 592 9.69 -16.48 -36.79
CA THR A 592 10.59 -17.54 -37.23
C THR A 592 10.23 -18.07 -38.62
N GLU A 593 11.20 -18.14 -39.52
CA GLU A 593 11.16 -19.07 -40.67
C GLU A 593 11.11 -20.55 -40.23
N CYS A 594 11.13 -20.81 -38.92
CA CYS A 594 11.08 -22.11 -38.27
C CYS A 594 9.70 -22.78 -38.35
N LYS A 595 9.25 -23.13 -39.56
CA LYS A 595 8.08 -24.02 -39.76
C LYS A 595 8.21 -25.35 -38.99
N HIS A 596 9.41 -25.73 -38.57
CA HIS A 596 9.67 -26.92 -37.76
C HIS A 596 9.09 -26.84 -36.33
N ILE A 597 8.81 -25.64 -35.80
CA ILE A 597 8.14 -25.47 -34.50
C ILE A 597 6.75 -26.12 -34.53
N PHE A 598 6.06 -26.07 -35.67
CA PHE A 598 4.72 -26.66 -35.82
C PHE A 598 4.72 -28.20 -35.81
N ARG A 599 5.89 -28.85 -35.92
CA ARG A 599 6.02 -30.30 -35.74
C ARG A 599 5.91 -30.74 -34.28
N LEU A 600 5.94 -29.81 -33.32
CA LEU A 600 5.81 -30.09 -31.89
C LEU A 600 4.35 -30.20 -31.45
N PHE A 601 3.38 -29.85 -32.30
CA PHE A 601 1.96 -30.00 -32.03
C PHE A 601 1.52 -31.43 -32.36
N ASP A 602 1.03 -32.14 -31.36
CA ASP A 602 0.28 -33.37 -31.55
C ASP A 602 -1.20 -33.08 -31.86
N GLU A 603 -1.94 -34.12 -32.23
CA GLU A 603 -3.39 -34.00 -32.50
C GLU A 603 -4.16 -33.50 -31.28
N GLU A 604 -3.69 -33.84 -30.07
CA GLU A 604 -4.30 -33.36 -28.82
C GLU A 604 -4.16 -31.83 -28.71
N ALA A 605 -2.97 -31.26 -28.89
CA ALA A 605 -2.77 -29.82 -28.87
C ALA A 605 -3.56 -29.11 -29.99
N LEU A 606 -3.73 -29.74 -31.17
CA LEU A 606 -4.56 -29.22 -32.25
C LEU A 606 -6.05 -29.20 -31.88
N ASP A 607 -6.57 -30.23 -31.22
CA ASP A 607 -7.95 -30.25 -30.73
C ASP A 607 -8.20 -29.17 -29.68
N HIS A 608 -7.24 -28.94 -28.77
CA HIS A 608 -7.30 -27.82 -27.83
C HIS A 608 -7.37 -26.47 -28.56
N LEU A 609 -6.54 -26.25 -29.59
CA LEU A 609 -6.60 -25.03 -30.41
C LEU A 609 -7.93 -24.89 -31.16
N ARG A 610 -8.50 -25.98 -31.70
CA ARG A 610 -9.81 -25.97 -32.37
C ARG A 610 -10.91 -25.50 -31.41
N ASN A 611 -10.90 -25.98 -30.16
CA ASN A 611 -11.83 -25.49 -29.15
C ASN A 611 -11.59 -24.01 -28.81
N LEU A 612 -10.33 -23.62 -28.66
CA LEU A 612 -9.94 -22.24 -28.34
C LEU A 612 -10.26 -21.25 -29.46
N SER A 613 -10.30 -21.70 -30.72
CA SER A 613 -10.65 -20.88 -31.88
C SER A 613 -12.05 -20.25 -31.80
N LEU A 614 -12.94 -20.83 -30.99
CA LEU A 614 -14.28 -20.29 -30.75
C LEU A 614 -14.26 -18.97 -29.97
N VAL A 615 -13.19 -18.70 -29.21
CA VAL A 615 -13.11 -17.55 -28.29
C VAL A 615 -11.98 -16.58 -28.61
N THR A 616 -11.05 -16.95 -29.51
CA THR A 616 -9.90 -16.10 -29.89
C THR A 616 -9.46 -16.34 -31.34
N TRP A 617 -9.16 -15.26 -32.05
CA TRP A 617 -8.64 -15.35 -33.43
C TRP A 617 -7.20 -15.86 -33.47
N THR A 618 -6.44 -15.78 -32.38
CA THR A 618 -5.06 -16.30 -32.32
C THR A 618 -4.99 -17.79 -32.57
N ALA A 619 -5.97 -18.53 -32.05
CA ALA A 619 -6.06 -19.97 -32.26
C ALA A 619 -6.49 -20.31 -33.70
N GLU A 620 -7.42 -19.55 -34.29
CA GLU A 620 -7.77 -19.67 -35.71
C GLU A 620 -6.53 -19.50 -36.61
N GLU A 621 -5.75 -18.44 -36.37
CA GLU A 621 -4.55 -18.13 -37.15
C GLU A 621 -3.47 -19.21 -36.98
N LEU A 622 -3.24 -19.69 -35.75
CA LEU A 622 -2.31 -20.79 -35.50
C LEU A 622 -2.70 -22.07 -36.24
N ILE A 623 -3.99 -22.43 -36.24
CA ILE A 623 -4.48 -23.61 -36.98
C ILE A 623 -4.17 -23.45 -38.47
N LEU A 624 -4.41 -22.28 -39.05
CA LEU A 624 -4.11 -21.99 -40.46
C LEU A 624 -2.61 -22.14 -40.76
N ILE A 625 -1.74 -21.61 -39.89
CA ILE A 625 -0.29 -21.69 -40.08
C ILE A 625 0.20 -23.15 -39.94
N ILE A 626 -0.29 -23.91 -38.95
CA ILE A 626 0.11 -25.30 -38.72
C ILE A 626 -0.35 -26.19 -39.88
N THR A 627 -1.60 -26.05 -40.32
CA THR A 627 -2.18 -26.88 -41.39
C THR A 627 -1.59 -26.55 -42.78
N SER A 628 -1.31 -25.28 -43.07
CA SER A 628 -0.65 -24.88 -44.32
C SER A 628 0.83 -25.27 -44.38
N GLY A 629 1.50 -25.39 -43.23
CA GLY A 629 2.88 -25.89 -43.13
C GLY A 629 3.04 -27.40 -43.30
N SER A 630 1.95 -28.17 -43.18
CA SER A 630 1.93 -29.65 -43.25
C SER A 630 1.73 -30.19 -44.68
N MET A 631 1.25 -29.36 -45.62
CA MET A 631 0.99 -29.77 -47.01
C MET A 631 2.28 -29.81 -47.86
N HIS A 632 3.14 -30.79 -47.61
CA HIS A 632 3.91 -31.51 -48.65
C HIS A 632 4.60 -32.77 -48.10
N PRO A 633 3.97 -33.95 -48.26
CA PRO A 633 4.67 -35.19 -48.51
C PRO A 633 4.79 -35.38 -50.03
N HIS A 634 5.99 -35.71 -50.49
CA HIS A 634 6.29 -36.07 -51.87
C HIS A 634 5.26 -37.05 -52.45
N THR A 635 4.59 -36.64 -53.52
CA THR A 635 3.93 -37.56 -54.45
C THR A 635 4.98 -37.96 -55.48
N GLU A 636 5.75 -39.00 -55.20
CA GLU A 636 6.39 -39.77 -56.28
C GLU A 636 5.28 -40.58 -56.95
N GLN A 637 4.70 -40.00 -58.00
CA GLN A 637 3.97 -40.76 -59.01
C GLN A 637 4.99 -41.51 -59.87
N GLU A 638 5.27 -42.77 -59.50
CA GLU A 638 5.74 -43.75 -60.46
C GLU A 638 4.58 -44.12 -61.39
N ASN A 639 4.67 -43.69 -62.65
CA ASN A 639 3.98 -44.33 -63.76
C ASN A 639 5.02 -44.81 -64.78
N SER A 640 5.33 -46.10 -64.66
CA SER A 640 5.59 -47.08 -65.72
C SER A 640 6.25 -46.62 -67.03
N HIS A 641 7.46 -47.13 -67.28
CA HIS A 641 7.78 -47.69 -68.60
C HIS A 641 8.51 -49.04 -68.48
N THR A 642 8.11 -49.87 -69.41
CA THR A 642 8.27 -51.31 -69.59
C THR A 642 9.66 -51.73 -70.10
N GLN A 643 10.00 -52.99 -69.79
CA GLN A 643 10.83 -53.94 -70.57
C GLN A 643 12.36 -53.90 -70.49
N GLY A 644 12.92 -55.12 -70.28
CA GLY A 644 14.31 -55.48 -70.61
C GLY A 644 15.01 -56.24 -69.47
N SER A 645 14.65 -57.50 -69.21
CA SER A 645 15.37 -58.67 -69.73
C SER A 645 16.81 -58.87 -69.20
N THR A 646 16.94 -59.96 -68.41
CA THR A 646 18.05 -60.94 -68.37
C THR A 646 19.45 -60.54 -67.90
N ARG A 647 19.91 -61.31 -66.88
CA ARG A 647 21.25 -61.91 -66.68
C ARG A 647 22.46 -60.96 -66.79
N LYS A 648 23.24 -60.75 -65.74
CA LYS A 648 24.08 -61.72 -65.04
C LYS A 648 24.60 -61.10 -63.75
#